data_AF-A0A7C3U429-F1
#
_entry.id   AF-A0A7C3U429-F1
#
_cell.length_a   1.000
_cell.length_b   1.000
_cell.length_c   1.000
_cell.angle_alpha   90.00
_cell.angle_beta   90.00
_cell.angle_gamma   90.00
#
_symmetry.space_group_name_H-M   'P 1'
#
loop_
_entity.id
_entity.type
_entity.pdbx_description
1 polymer ?
#
loop_
_entity_poly.entity_id
_entity_poly.type
_entity_poly.pdbx_seq_one_letter_code
_entity_poly.pdbx_strand_id
1 'polypeptide(L)'
;MPEKVRPEKKVHGKRTLDKLSELGRLVLDDIARAQPPKLRIPSRSTSNIIYDEKNRYFVLGPKYGVRTAASMKQVKKFAQLLCTADFARELVEAGKFATLREMYYTAEGWETGPFRDQGESDLMVEDLEAMFGLKREDMGLVPEEDGAAVYGQITLKEEDAVIDATKAGRGGYTIPPTIDDVEFLKCKAKRVIAIETMGMYHRFVQEQAWKKFDALIVGLKGQAARATRRFLKRANEELGLPVYIFCLDGDETVLIEKDGMIECAKIRDIVQHWDGTATVKALSVSKEGKVSLNPIVGVMEHPVKGDMYEIVLEGGYSTKVTGEHSLMVFDRHELKPKLAGELKKGDLVAACLNVPNCPRYITKINLPELIMKECPELAESVFVILNDKEGARALKETARRIPPSAKLRWGKSELQFPVELDITPELCRLLGYYAAEGSIDKGGCCISFDSNEKEYIQDVINCVEKSWGCDAHVYNPHPSEAQIKFGGIFLAKIFERAFKVGRGAGSKRVPPIIFNLPQELKIEYLRGYFRGDGRPDKKKNPFISLWSKTVSRELASGLIFLVSQLGGVASIQHPTVKEGGRQYVINISNRATLKILNPIVVDLGGRSLEISKKASFIGRFPTSVLAPLRPVLRCLFRGTLGDRCPPASWKDKRLSYDRVLRLVSSQNLTKTSKLVKAISSLGQKNFTSQEVIERVNSMFNPKVDPASIRSVLNHLRRYNFVKRVGREKELNIYSQTEKFAELAEGIKAVEFIRSLVENRISLLPIKERRREAVDTKVYDIEVMNDHTFVGGLGPIVQHNCDGDPFGFHIGMV
;
A
#
# COMPACT_ATOMS: atom_id res chain seq x y z
N MET A 1 30.19 13.80 36.55
CA MET A 1 30.34 12.86 35.41
C MET A 1 31.61 12.07 35.69
N PRO A 2 31.55 10.74 35.86
CA PRO A 2 32.79 9.98 35.97
C PRO A 2 33.44 9.93 34.58
N GLU A 3 34.73 10.21 34.52
CA GLU A 3 35.59 9.96 33.36
C GLU A 3 35.41 8.49 32.94
N LYS A 4 34.73 8.27 31.82
CA LYS A 4 34.67 6.95 31.20
C LYS A 4 35.84 6.82 30.24
N VAL A 5 36.74 5.95 30.65
CA VAL A 5 37.94 5.43 29.99
C VAL A 5 37.75 5.24 28.48
N ARG A 6 38.69 5.78 27.69
CA ARG A 6 38.81 5.57 26.25
C ARG A 6 38.96 4.07 25.95
N PRO A 7 38.14 3.44 25.08
CA PRO A 7 38.58 2.24 24.40
C PRO A 7 39.58 2.66 23.32
N GLU A 8 40.86 2.43 23.59
CA GLU A 8 41.98 2.87 22.77
C GLU A 8 41.96 2.21 21.37
N LYS A 9 42.03 3.02 20.29
CA LYS A 9 42.28 2.56 18.89
C LYS A 9 43.41 1.53 18.76
N LYS A 10 44.39 1.53 19.69
CA LYS A 10 45.51 0.58 19.73
C LYS A 10 45.11 -0.86 20.12
N VAL A 11 43.97 -1.07 20.76
CA VAL A 11 43.55 -2.40 21.26
C VAL A 11 42.92 -3.25 20.15
N HIS A 12 42.16 -2.64 19.24
CA HIS A 12 41.48 -3.37 18.16
C HIS A 12 42.44 -3.83 17.06
N GLY A 13 43.34 -2.96 16.57
CA GLY A 13 44.36 -3.36 15.59
C GLY A 13 45.28 -4.45 16.12
N LYS A 14 45.71 -4.36 17.39
CA LYS A 14 46.53 -5.40 18.03
C LYS A 14 45.78 -6.74 18.13
N ARG A 15 44.51 -6.72 18.54
CA ARG A 15 43.66 -7.92 18.60
C ARG A 15 43.45 -8.56 17.22
N THR A 16 43.31 -7.76 16.17
CA THR A 16 43.21 -8.25 14.79
C THR A 16 44.52 -8.91 14.35
N LEU A 17 45.66 -8.27 14.58
CA LEU A 17 46.98 -8.82 14.26
C LEU A 17 47.28 -10.12 15.02
N ASP A 18 46.90 -10.19 16.30
CA ASP A 18 47.08 -11.40 17.11
C ASP A 18 46.31 -12.59 16.50
N LYS A 19 45.06 -12.38 16.06
CA LYS A 19 44.22 -13.42 15.44
C LYS A 19 44.70 -13.82 14.04
N LEU A 20 45.14 -12.86 13.23
CA LEU A 20 45.73 -13.14 11.92
C LEU A 20 47.05 -13.92 12.06
N SER A 21 47.86 -13.58 13.06
CA SER A 21 49.09 -14.31 13.37
C SER A 21 48.81 -15.72 13.89
N GLU A 22 47.76 -15.89 14.70
CA GLU A 22 47.30 -17.20 15.18
C GLU A 22 46.87 -18.10 14.01
N LEU A 23 46.15 -17.55 13.02
CA LEU A 23 45.80 -18.29 11.80
C LEU A 23 47.05 -18.82 11.08
N GLY A 24 48.07 -17.97 10.90
CA GLY A 24 49.34 -18.36 10.30
C GLY A 24 50.05 -19.47 11.07
N ARG A 25 50.09 -19.38 12.41
CA ARG A 25 50.67 -20.42 13.28
C ARG A 25 49.96 -21.76 13.14
N LEU A 26 48.63 -21.78 13.11
CA LEU A 26 47.86 -23.01 12.93
C LEU A 26 48.20 -23.72 11.62
N VAL A 27 48.36 -22.96 10.53
CA VAL A 27 48.74 -23.50 9.22
C VAL A 27 50.18 -24.02 9.24
N LEU A 28 51.11 -23.29 9.85
CA LEU A 28 52.51 -23.71 9.98
C LEU A 28 52.66 -24.98 10.84
N ASP A 29 51.89 -25.09 11.92
CA ASP A 29 51.89 -26.28 12.79
C ASP A 29 51.41 -27.53 12.05
N ASP A 30 50.37 -27.41 11.21
CA ASP A 30 49.89 -28.51 10.37
C ASP A 30 50.97 -28.96 9.35
N ILE A 31 51.66 -27.99 8.72
CA ILE A 31 52.75 -28.25 7.77
C ILE A 31 53.94 -28.92 8.47
N ALA A 32 54.34 -28.44 9.64
CA ALA A 32 55.45 -29.00 10.43
C ALA A 32 55.18 -30.46 10.85
N ARG A 33 53.91 -30.83 11.02
CA ARG A 33 53.46 -32.21 11.29
C ARG A 33 53.29 -33.07 10.04
N ALA A 34 53.69 -32.56 8.86
CA ALA A 34 53.50 -33.20 7.56
C ALA A 34 52.03 -33.55 7.25
N GLN A 35 51.08 -32.77 7.78
CA GLN A 35 49.65 -32.93 7.50
C GLN A 35 49.14 -31.80 6.60
N PRO A 36 48.16 -32.08 5.71
CA PRO A 36 47.57 -31.03 4.90
C PRO A 36 46.75 -30.07 5.79
N PRO A 37 46.98 -28.74 5.71
CA PRO A 37 46.31 -27.76 6.57
C PRO A 37 44.78 -27.81 6.52
N LYS A 38 44.15 -27.57 7.68
CA LYS A 38 42.68 -27.57 7.82
C LYS A 38 42.20 -26.38 8.67
N LEU A 39 41.24 -25.63 8.15
CA LEU A 39 40.60 -24.51 8.85
C LEU A 39 39.11 -24.80 9.10
N ARG A 40 38.65 -24.50 10.31
CA ARG A 40 37.25 -24.59 10.71
C ARG A 40 36.56 -23.24 10.52
N ILE A 41 35.50 -23.22 9.71
CA ILE A 41 34.75 -22.02 9.39
C ILE A 41 33.30 -22.20 9.87
N PRO A 42 32.74 -21.28 10.67
CA PRO A 42 31.33 -21.36 11.06
C PRO A 42 30.41 -21.43 9.83
N SER A 43 29.44 -22.34 9.85
CA SER A 43 28.46 -22.45 8.77
C SER A 43 27.47 -21.30 8.85
N ARG A 44 27.34 -20.52 7.77
CA ARG A 44 26.40 -19.39 7.67
C ARG A 44 25.07 -19.77 7.00
N SER A 45 24.79 -21.07 6.86
CA SER A 45 23.52 -21.56 6.31
C SER A 45 22.34 -21.20 7.21
N THR A 46 21.16 -21.01 6.63
CA THR A 46 19.90 -20.75 7.37
C THR A 46 19.63 -21.78 8.47
N SER A 47 20.06 -23.03 8.27
CA SER A 47 19.95 -24.13 9.24
C SER A 47 20.88 -24.02 10.47
N ASN A 48 21.79 -23.04 10.48
CA ASN A 48 22.71 -22.76 11.58
C ASN A 48 22.48 -21.38 12.20
N ILE A 49 21.44 -20.64 11.79
CA ILE A 49 21.12 -19.35 12.39
C ILE A 49 20.14 -19.59 13.55
N ILE A 50 20.55 -19.28 14.77
CA ILE A 50 19.76 -19.48 16.00
C ILE A 50 19.32 -18.12 16.52
N TYR A 51 18.06 -17.99 16.93
CA TYR A 51 17.58 -16.77 17.58
C TYR A 51 17.94 -16.80 19.07
N ASP A 52 18.70 -15.81 19.54
CA ASP A 52 18.99 -15.62 20.97
C ASP A 52 17.83 -14.84 21.60
N GLU A 53 16.99 -15.51 22.40
CA GLU A 53 15.83 -14.90 23.06
C GLU A 53 16.19 -13.82 24.07
N LYS A 54 17.35 -13.96 24.73
CA LYS A 54 17.79 -13.02 25.77
C LYS A 54 18.25 -11.71 25.14
N ASN A 55 19.03 -11.81 24.06
CA ASN A 55 19.60 -10.65 23.38
C ASN A 55 18.75 -10.16 22.19
N ARG A 56 17.70 -10.91 21.82
CA ARG A 56 16.71 -10.61 20.79
C ARG A 56 17.26 -10.45 19.37
N TYR A 57 18.35 -11.12 19.03
CA TYR A 57 18.91 -11.15 17.67
C TYR A 57 19.42 -12.55 17.28
N PHE A 58 19.65 -12.75 15.97
CA PHE A 58 20.14 -14.01 15.45
C PHE A 58 21.66 -14.15 15.62
N VAL A 59 22.10 -15.31 16.11
CA VAL A 59 23.49 -15.71 16.30
C VAL A 59 23.81 -16.95 15.47
N LEU A 60 25.09 -17.13 15.12
CA LEU A 60 25.55 -18.37 14.49
C LEU A 60 25.56 -19.51 15.51
N GLY A 61 24.96 -20.63 15.12
CA GLY A 61 24.91 -21.87 15.87
C GLY A 61 26.18 -22.71 15.75
N PRO A 62 26.20 -23.90 16.37
CA PRO A 62 27.43 -24.68 16.58
C PRO A 62 27.94 -25.44 15.35
N LYS A 63 27.34 -25.29 14.15
CA LYS A 63 27.80 -26.02 12.96
C LYS A 63 28.98 -25.31 12.30
N TYR A 64 30.01 -26.08 11.96
CA TYR A 64 31.21 -25.62 11.26
C TYR A 64 31.43 -26.41 9.97
N GLY A 65 31.88 -25.74 8.91
CA GLY A 65 32.49 -26.35 7.73
C GLY A 65 34.01 -26.46 7.91
N VAL A 66 34.63 -27.40 7.19
CA VAL A 66 36.10 -27.56 7.16
C VAL A 66 36.59 -27.21 5.75
N ARG A 67 37.55 -26.29 5.65
CA ARG A 67 38.32 -26.04 4.42
C ARG A 67 39.69 -26.66 4.56
N THR A 68 40.10 -27.47 3.58
CA THR A 68 41.41 -28.13 3.59
C THR A 68 42.17 -27.95 2.28
N ALA A 69 43.49 -27.88 2.39
CA ALA A 69 44.39 -27.93 1.24
C ALA A 69 44.47 -29.33 0.59
N ALA A 70 43.97 -30.39 1.26
CA ALA A 70 44.02 -31.77 0.76
C ALA A 70 43.10 -32.06 -0.44
N SER A 71 42.16 -31.15 -0.74
CA SER A 71 41.15 -31.36 -1.79
C SER A 71 41.40 -30.44 -2.99
N MET A 72 41.52 -31.01 -4.19
CA MET A 72 41.66 -30.26 -5.45
C MET A 72 40.55 -29.23 -5.67
N LYS A 73 39.34 -29.47 -5.14
CA LYS A 73 38.21 -28.52 -5.25
C LYS A 73 38.31 -27.35 -4.26
N GLN A 74 39.00 -27.52 -3.14
CA GLN A 74 39.07 -26.53 -2.05
C GLN A 74 40.41 -25.81 -1.96
N VAL A 75 41.49 -26.37 -2.54
CA VAL A 75 42.85 -25.82 -2.44
C VAL A 75 42.95 -24.37 -2.93
N LYS A 76 42.30 -24.02 -4.05
CA LYS A 76 42.28 -22.64 -4.56
C LYS A 76 41.62 -21.68 -3.57
N LYS A 77 40.46 -22.07 -3.02
CA LYS A 77 39.71 -21.27 -2.04
C LYS A 77 40.40 -21.17 -0.69
N PHE A 78 41.19 -22.18 -0.33
CA PHE A 78 42.02 -22.18 0.86
C PHE A 78 43.17 -21.19 0.72
N ALA A 79 43.88 -21.22 -0.42
CA ALA A 79 44.96 -20.29 -0.71
C ALA A 79 44.46 -18.84 -0.81
N GLN A 80 43.33 -18.60 -1.50
CA GLN A 80 42.70 -17.29 -1.57
C GLN A 80 42.34 -16.72 -0.19
N LEU A 81 41.81 -17.54 0.72
CA LEU A 81 41.51 -17.13 2.10
C LEU A 81 42.77 -16.66 2.85
N LEU A 82 43.90 -17.36 2.66
CA LEU A 82 45.17 -16.96 3.26
C LEU A 82 45.72 -15.66 2.67
N CYS A 83 45.64 -15.49 1.34
CA CYS A 83 46.01 -14.23 0.70
C CYS A 83 45.13 -13.06 1.16
N THR A 84 43.82 -13.28 1.34
CA THR A 84 42.92 -12.26 1.92
C THR A 84 43.30 -11.92 3.36
N ALA A 85 43.67 -12.92 4.17
CA ALA A 85 44.12 -12.69 5.55
C ALA A 85 45.45 -11.93 5.61
N ASP A 86 46.38 -12.23 4.70
CA ASP A 86 47.67 -11.52 4.60
C ASP A 86 47.49 -10.07 4.13
N PHE A 87 46.64 -9.85 3.12
CA PHE A 87 46.27 -8.49 2.68
C PHE A 87 45.66 -7.68 3.83
N ALA A 88 44.75 -8.27 4.62
CA ALA A 88 44.20 -7.63 5.81
C ALA A 88 45.29 -7.34 6.87
N ARG A 89 46.26 -8.23 7.06
CA ARG A 89 47.40 -8.02 7.97
C ARG A 89 48.22 -6.81 7.54
N GLU A 90 48.57 -6.71 6.25
CA GLU A 90 49.34 -5.59 5.70
C GLU A 90 48.61 -4.24 5.90
N LEU A 91 47.29 -4.21 5.68
CA LEU A 91 46.49 -3.02 5.93
C LEU A 91 46.53 -2.58 7.39
N VAL A 92 46.35 -3.53 8.32
CA VAL A 92 46.36 -3.23 9.76
C VAL A 92 47.76 -2.84 10.25
N GLU A 93 48.83 -3.47 9.75
CA GLU A 93 50.23 -3.11 10.08
C GLU A 93 50.61 -1.72 9.55
N ALA A 94 50.19 -1.41 8.32
CA ALA A 94 50.43 -0.10 7.70
C ALA A 94 49.51 1.00 8.23
N GLY A 95 48.48 0.65 9.01
CA GLY A 95 47.44 1.57 9.46
C GLY A 95 46.61 2.15 8.31
N LYS A 96 46.41 1.38 7.24
CA LYS A 96 45.70 1.78 6.03
C LYS A 96 44.35 1.05 5.91
N PHE A 97 43.49 1.58 5.07
CA PHE A 97 42.23 0.96 4.69
C PHE A 97 42.21 0.71 3.18
N ALA A 98 41.51 -0.33 2.76
CA ALA A 98 41.20 -0.60 1.36
C ALA A 98 39.71 -0.91 1.20
N THR A 99 39.15 -0.54 0.06
CA THR A 99 37.78 -0.94 -0.27
C THR A 99 37.70 -2.41 -0.68
N LEU A 100 36.53 -3.03 -0.56
CA LEU A 100 36.31 -4.40 -1.05
C LEU A 100 36.61 -4.55 -2.55
N ARG A 101 36.35 -3.49 -3.35
CA ARG A 101 36.69 -3.48 -4.78
C ARG A 101 38.19 -3.37 -5.02
N GLU A 102 38.90 -2.56 -4.26
CA GLU A 102 40.36 -2.47 -4.34
C GLU A 102 41.02 -3.81 -4.03
N MET A 103 40.54 -4.53 -3.00
CA MET A 103 40.99 -5.89 -2.71
C MET A 103 40.74 -6.83 -3.89
N TYR A 104 39.55 -6.77 -4.50
CA TYR A 104 39.21 -7.58 -5.67
C TYR A 104 40.17 -7.35 -6.85
N TYR A 105 40.48 -6.10 -7.18
CA TYR A 105 41.43 -5.78 -8.25
C TYR A 105 42.87 -6.15 -7.89
N THR A 106 43.28 -5.94 -6.64
CA THR A 106 44.62 -6.33 -6.17
C THR A 106 44.82 -7.84 -6.25
N ALA A 107 43.75 -8.61 -6.05
CA ALA A 107 43.78 -10.06 -6.13
C ALA A 107 44.01 -10.61 -7.55
N GLU A 108 43.88 -9.80 -8.60
CA GLU A 108 44.30 -10.21 -9.95
C GLU A 108 45.81 -10.46 -10.03
N GLY A 109 46.59 -9.78 -9.19
CA GLY A 109 48.04 -9.96 -9.08
C GLY A 109 48.48 -11.03 -8.09
N TRP A 110 47.57 -11.72 -7.40
CA TRP A 110 47.93 -12.77 -6.44
C TRP A 110 48.35 -14.06 -7.13
N GLU A 111 49.32 -14.77 -6.56
CA GLU A 111 49.81 -16.07 -7.07
C GLU A 111 48.71 -17.14 -7.16
N THR A 112 47.62 -16.98 -6.41
CA THR A 112 46.44 -17.86 -6.45
C THR A 112 45.58 -17.68 -7.70
N GLY A 113 45.87 -16.64 -8.50
CA GLY A 113 45.04 -16.14 -9.60
C GLY A 113 43.81 -15.37 -9.11
N PRO A 114 43.10 -14.69 -10.04
CA PRO A 114 41.99 -13.81 -9.71
C PRO A 114 40.80 -14.56 -9.11
N PHE A 115 39.98 -13.81 -8.38
CA PHE A 115 38.61 -14.19 -8.08
C PHE A 115 37.78 -14.24 -9.36
N ARG A 116 36.76 -15.10 -9.40
CA ARG A 116 35.84 -15.20 -10.56
C ARG A 116 34.91 -14.00 -10.66
N ASP A 117 34.46 -13.52 -9.51
CA ASP A 117 33.58 -12.39 -9.36
C ASP A 117 33.77 -11.78 -7.96
N GLN A 118 33.21 -10.58 -7.75
CA GLN A 118 33.29 -9.89 -6.47
C GLN A 118 32.64 -10.71 -5.34
N GLY A 119 31.59 -11.49 -5.63
CA GLY A 119 30.94 -12.36 -4.65
C GLY A 119 31.87 -13.43 -4.08
N GLU A 120 32.78 -13.99 -4.88
CA GLU A 120 33.80 -14.93 -4.40
C GLU A 120 34.76 -14.27 -3.41
N SER A 121 35.15 -13.02 -3.66
CA SER A 121 36.02 -12.25 -2.76
C SER A 121 35.33 -11.84 -1.47
N ASP A 122 34.06 -11.40 -1.56
CA ASP A 122 33.23 -11.05 -0.42
C ASP A 122 33.04 -12.26 0.50
N LEU A 123 32.81 -13.45 -0.07
CA LEU A 123 32.71 -14.69 0.70
C LEU A 123 33.98 -15.02 1.49
N MET A 124 35.18 -14.67 0.99
CA MET A 124 36.44 -14.87 1.74
C MET A 124 36.52 -13.91 2.93
N VAL A 125 36.16 -12.64 2.72
CA VAL A 125 36.11 -11.64 3.79
C VAL A 125 35.12 -12.04 4.88
N GLU A 126 33.91 -12.45 4.49
CA GLU A 126 32.89 -12.90 5.44
C GLU A 126 33.28 -14.19 6.18
N ASP A 127 34.06 -15.07 5.54
CA ASP A 127 34.62 -16.25 6.21
C ASP A 127 35.64 -15.85 7.29
N LEU A 128 36.51 -14.87 7.02
CA LEU A 128 37.42 -14.32 8.03
C LEU A 128 36.66 -13.60 9.15
N GLU A 129 35.63 -12.81 8.82
CA GLU A 129 34.74 -12.17 9.80
C GLU A 129 34.13 -13.22 10.76
N ALA A 130 33.59 -14.29 10.19
CA ALA A 130 32.95 -15.35 10.97
C ALA A 130 33.95 -16.16 11.79
N MET A 131 35.12 -16.51 11.23
CA MET A 131 36.16 -17.26 11.93
C MET A 131 36.70 -16.51 13.14
N PHE A 132 36.97 -15.22 12.97
CA PHE A 132 37.57 -14.42 14.03
C PHE A 132 36.54 -13.73 14.93
N GLY A 133 35.27 -13.63 14.53
CA GLY A 133 34.30 -12.79 15.21
C GLY A 133 34.74 -11.32 15.25
N LEU A 134 35.41 -10.89 14.18
CA LEU A 134 35.86 -9.52 13.95
C LEU A 134 35.03 -8.93 12.81
N LYS A 135 34.93 -7.60 12.78
CA LYS A 135 34.30 -6.89 11.68
C LYS A 135 35.34 -6.66 10.60
N ARG A 136 34.97 -6.70 9.33
CA ARG A 136 35.88 -6.38 8.22
C ARG A 136 36.49 -4.99 8.34
N GLU A 137 35.76 -4.03 8.91
CA GLU A 137 36.26 -2.68 9.14
C GLU A 137 37.42 -2.70 10.16
N ASP A 138 37.38 -3.62 11.15
CA ASP A 138 38.47 -3.84 12.12
C ASP A 138 39.69 -4.54 11.46
N MET A 139 39.54 -5.06 10.24
CA MET A 139 40.58 -5.69 9.39
C MET A 139 41.12 -4.74 8.30
N GLY A 140 40.74 -3.47 8.34
CA GLY A 140 41.15 -2.48 7.32
C GLY A 140 40.35 -2.56 6.01
N LEU A 141 39.34 -3.43 5.92
CA LEU A 141 38.49 -3.60 4.74
C LEU A 141 37.18 -2.84 4.92
N VAL A 142 36.97 -1.81 4.10
CA VAL A 142 35.77 -0.97 4.17
C VAL A 142 34.86 -1.16 2.95
N PRO A 143 33.53 -1.13 3.12
CA PRO A 143 32.64 -0.98 1.98
C PRO A 143 32.82 0.41 1.34
N GLU A 144 32.46 0.56 0.07
CA GLU A 144 32.30 1.89 -0.52
C GLU A 144 31.28 2.69 0.28
N GLU A 145 31.49 4.01 0.41
CA GLU A 145 30.62 4.87 1.19
C GLU A 145 29.18 4.81 0.66
N ASP A 146 28.26 4.41 1.55
CA ASP A 146 26.83 4.38 1.23
C ASP A 146 26.25 5.80 1.15
N GLY A 147 26.99 6.85 1.58
CA GLY A 147 26.52 8.24 1.51
C GLY A 147 25.32 8.52 2.42
N ALA A 148 25.04 7.65 3.40
CA ALA A 148 24.10 7.89 4.50
C ALA A 148 24.60 9.05 5.38
N ALA A 149 23.69 9.86 5.92
CA ALA A 149 24.07 11.08 6.63
C ALA A 149 23.12 11.37 7.80
N VAL A 150 23.63 12.07 8.80
CA VAL A 150 22.88 12.55 9.96
C VAL A 150 22.97 14.07 10.06
N TYR A 151 21.82 14.68 10.32
CA TYR A 151 21.70 16.11 10.54
C TYR A 151 20.94 16.39 11.82
N GLY A 152 21.49 17.25 12.68
CA GLY A 152 20.82 17.67 13.91
C GLY A 152 21.83 18.12 14.97
N GLN A 153 21.33 18.50 16.14
CA GLN A 153 22.16 19.01 17.25
C GLN A 153 22.94 17.89 17.93
N ILE A 154 23.92 17.34 17.22
CA ILE A 154 24.88 16.35 17.71
C ILE A 154 26.29 16.82 17.35
N THR A 155 27.17 16.76 18.34
CA THR A 155 28.61 17.00 18.19
C THR A 155 29.31 15.66 18.29
N LEU A 156 30.03 15.34 17.23
CA LEU A 156 30.75 14.10 17.00
C LEU A 156 32.24 14.41 17.01
N LYS A 157 33.06 13.49 17.52
CA LYS A 157 34.51 13.59 17.43
C LYS A 157 35.05 12.42 16.61
N GLU A 158 35.73 12.76 15.54
CA GLU A 158 36.39 11.84 14.62
C GLU A 158 37.87 12.19 14.63
N GLU A 159 38.69 11.30 15.20
CA GLU A 159 40.12 11.54 15.42
C GLU A 159 40.42 12.86 16.16
N ASP A 160 41.07 13.81 15.50
CA ASP A 160 41.38 15.15 16.03
C ASP A 160 40.31 16.20 15.65
N ALA A 161 39.34 15.84 14.79
CA ALA A 161 38.30 16.75 14.33
C ALA A 161 37.03 16.65 15.20
N VAL A 162 36.61 17.79 15.76
CA VAL A 162 35.30 17.92 16.41
C VAL A 162 34.31 18.48 15.39
N ILE A 163 33.37 17.64 14.98
CA ILE A 163 32.39 17.95 13.93
C ILE A 163 31.02 18.16 14.56
N ASP A 164 30.45 19.33 14.30
CA ASP A 164 29.05 19.61 14.62
C ASP A 164 28.20 19.31 13.38
N ALA A 165 27.32 18.31 13.48
CA ALA A 165 26.50 17.88 12.35
C ALA A 165 25.57 18.99 11.83
N THR A 166 25.28 20.03 12.62
CA THR A 166 24.54 21.21 12.13
C THR A 166 25.39 22.16 11.31
N LYS A 167 26.71 22.19 11.56
CA LYS A 167 27.66 23.11 10.89
C LYS A 167 28.32 22.50 9.65
N ALA A 168 28.11 21.21 9.39
CA ALA A 168 28.61 20.48 8.23
C ALA A 168 27.92 20.85 6.89
N GLY A 169 27.21 21.98 6.81
CA GLY A 169 26.45 22.39 5.62
C GLY A 169 25.19 21.55 5.38
N ARG A 170 24.55 21.66 4.20
CA ARG A 170 23.25 20.98 3.90
C ARG A 170 23.34 19.45 3.75
N GLY A 171 24.55 18.91 3.65
CA GLY A 171 24.80 17.46 3.61
C GLY A 171 24.69 16.79 4.97
N GLY A 172 24.89 17.54 6.06
CA GLY A 172 25.05 16.97 7.40
C GLY A 172 26.34 16.16 7.55
N TYR A 173 26.42 15.40 8.62
CA TYR A 173 27.55 14.50 8.85
C TYR A 173 27.31 13.18 8.12
N THR A 174 28.12 12.89 7.10
CA THR A 174 28.13 11.57 6.45
C THR A 174 28.54 10.51 7.47
N ILE A 175 27.77 9.43 7.59
CA ILE A 175 28.04 8.35 8.54
C ILE A 175 29.18 7.50 7.95
N PRO A 176 30.39 7.51 8.53
CA PRO A 176 31.51 6.74 8.00
C PRO A 176 31.29 5.25 8.25
N PRO A 177 31.87 4.36 7.41
CA PRO A 177 31.88 2.92 7.66
C PRO A 177 32.46 2.55 9.02
N THR A 178 33.44 3.34 9.50
CA THR A 178 34.12 3.25 10.79
C THR A 178 33.39 4.01 11.91
N ILE A 179 32.05 4.07 11.87
CA ILE A 179 31.25 4.81 12.86
C ILE A 179 31.61 4.46 14.32
N ASP A 180 32.14 3.27 14.59
CA ASP A 180 32.63 2.85 15.91
C ASP A 180 33.71 3.75 16.50
N ASP A 181 34.57 4.32 15.65
CA ASP A 181 35.67 5.18 16.06
C ASP A 181 35.21 6.61 16.37
N VAL A 182 33.94 6.91 16.08
CA VAL A 182 33.34 8.22 16.29
C VAL A 182 32.73 8.32 17.69
N GLU A 183 33.21 9.28 18.48
CA GLU A 183 32.72 9.54 19.83
C GLU A 183 31.56 10.56 19.82
N PHE A 184 30.49 10.26 20.56
CA PHE A 184 29.36 11.18 20.73
C PHE A 184 29.61 12.10 21.93
N LEU A 185 30.00 13.35 21.68
CA LEU A 185 30.34 14.30 22.74
C LEU A 185 29.10 14.94 23.38
N LYS A 186 28.20 15.46 22.54
CA LYS A 186 27.03 16.21 23.00
C LYS A 186 25.87 16.03 22.05
N CYS A 187 24.72 15.65 22.58
CA CYS A 187 23.47 15.63 21.83
C CYS A 187 22.40 16.45 22.59
N LYS A 188 21.73 17.36 21.88
CA LYS A 188 20.58 18.13 22.41
C LYS A 188 19.24 17.67 21.84
N ALA A 189 19.24 16.75 20.89
CA ALA A 189 18.02 16.17 20.35
C ALA A 189 17.34 15.28 21.39
N LYS A 190 16.02 15.14 21.28
CA LYS A 190 15.16 14.29 22.12
C LYS A 190 14.69 13.01 21.41
N ARG A 191 14.92 12.90 20.09
CA ARG A 191 14.51 11.76 19.26
C ARG A 191 15.35 11.65 17.99
N VAL A 192 15.26 10.50 17.32
CA VAL A 192 15.82 10.26 15.99
C VAL A 192 14.68 9.98 15.01
N ILE A 193 14.68 10.64 13.86
CA ILE A 193 13.76 10.39 12.75
C ILE A 193 14.61 9.82 11.62
N ALA A 194 14.40 8.54 11.33
CA ALA A 194 15.11 7.85 10.25
C ALA A 194 14.27 7.92 8.97
N ILE A 195 14.85 8.54 7.94
CA ILE A 195 14.23 8.84 6.66
C ILE A 195 14.87 7.96 5.60
N GLU A 196 14.05 7.19 4.89
CA GLU A 196 14.55 6.23 3.92
C GLU A 196 15.33 6.88 2.78
N THR A 197 14.84 8.00 2.25
CA THR A 197 15.34 8.55 0.98
C THR A 197 16.15 9.82 1.19
N MET A 198 17.27 9.95 0.48
CA MET A 198 18.17 11.10 0.65
C MET A 198 17.56 12.42 0.18
N GLY A 199 16.72 12.38 -0.86
CA GLY A 199 15.92 13.55 -1.26
C GLY A 199 15.05 14.08 -0.10
N MET A 200 14.50 13.16 0.70
CA MET A 200 13.68 13.53 1.84
C MET A 200 14.47 14.03 3.05
N TYR A 201 15.61 13.40 3.30
CA TYR A 201 16.57 13.86 4.29
C TYR A 201 16.95 15.34 4.04
N HIS A 202 17.39 15.70 2.82
CA HIS A 202 17.81 17.06 2.52
C HIS A 202 16.69 18.11 2.68
N ARG A 203 15.44 17.75 2.39
CA ARG A 203 14.28 18.64 2.65
C ARG A 203 14.01 18.84 4.12
N PHE A 204 14.04 17.78 4.93
CA PHE A 204 13.87 17.89 6.39
C PHE A 204 14.95 18.78 7.01
N VAL A 205 16.17 18.71 6.46
CA VAL A 205 17.26 19.62 6.81
C VAL A 205 16.95 21.05 6.38
N GLN A 206 16.50 21.26 5.14
CA GLN A 206 16.15 22.58 4.59
C GLN A 206 15.01 23.26 5.35
N GLU A 207 13.94 22.53 5.67
CA GLU A 207 12.78 23.01 6.43
C GLU A 207 13.04 23.09 7.95
N GLN A 208 14.27 22.84 8.37
CA GLN A 208 14.70 22.90 9.78
C GLN A 208 13.88 21.98 10.71
N ALA A 209 13.41 20.84 10.20
CA ALA A 209 12.61 19.88 10.96
C ALA A 209 13.34 19.38 12.21
N TRP A 210 14.67 19.21 12.13
CA TRP A 210 15.56 18.88 13.25
C TRP A 210 15.45 19.87 14.43
N LYS A 211 15.20 21.16 14.16
CA LYS A 211 15.03 22.20 15.18
C LYS A 211 13.58 22.26 15.66
N LYS A 212 12.61 22.04 14.77
CA LYS A 212 11.17 22.07 15.11
C LYS A 212 10.75 20.91 16.01
N PHE A 213 11.32 19.74 15.78
CA PHE A 213 10.95 18.50 16.48
C PHE A 213 11.99 18.05 17.52
N ASP A 214 13.01 18.86 17.80
CA ASP A 214 14.17 18.50 18.63
C ASP A 214 14.71 17.10 18.24
N ALA A 215 14.99 16.90 16.95
CA ALA A 215 15.27 15.57 16.39
C ALA A 215 16.61 15.49 15.66
N LEU A 216 17.25 14.33 15.70
CA LEU A 216 18.27 13.94 14.73
C LEU A 216 17.58 13.37 13.50
N ILE A 217 17.84 13.94 12.34
CA ILE A 217 17.34 13.44 11.06
C ILE A 217 18.43 12.54 10.47
N VAL A 218 18.11 11.29 10.19
CA VAL A 218 19.07 10.31 9.66
C VAL A 218 18.58 9.83 8.30
N GLY A 219 19.36 10.01 7.25
CA GLY A 219 19.09 9.48 5.91
C GLY A 219 19.61 8.05 5.77
N LEU A 220 18.74 7.09 5.43
CA LEU A 220 19.06 5.67 5.32
C LEU A 220 19.50 5.24 3.91
N LYS A 221 19.11 6.02 2.89
CA LYS A 221 19.36 5.77 1.46
C LYS A 221 18.88 4.38 1.00
N GLY A 222 17.59 4.11 1.17
CA GLY A 222 16.96 2.82 0.88
C GLY A 222 17.32 1.78 1.94
N GLN A 223 17.92 0.66 1.53
CA GLN A 223 18.37 -0.37 2.46
C GLN A 223 19.57 0.11 3.27
N ALA A 224 19.32 0.58 4.50
CA ALA A 224 20.35 1.11 5.39
C ALA A 224 21.59 0.20 5.49
N ALA A 225 22.78 0.73 5.21
CA ALA A 225 24.06 0.04 5.43
C ALA A 225 24.28 -0.38 6.90
N ARG A 226 25.23 -1.32 7.09
CA ARG A 226 25.64 -1.81 8.43
C ARG A 226 26.03 -0.64 9.36
N ALA A 227 26.78 0.34 8.85
CA ALA A 227 27.19 1.52 9.61
C ALA A 227 26.00 2.39 10.04
N THR A 228 25.04 2.63 9.14
CA THR A 228 23.82 3.41 9.43
C THR A 228 22.94 2.74 10.48
N ARG A 229 22.72 1.42 10.38
CA ARG A 229 21.98 0.64 11.40
C ARG A 229 22.66 0.73 12.76
N ARG A 230 24.00 0.71 12.76
CA ARG A 230 24.78 0.81 13.98
C ARG A 230 24.74 2.19 14.59
N PHE A 231 24.79 3.24 13.78
CA PHE A 231 24.56 4.60 14.24
C PHE A 231 23.21 4.73 14.95
N LEU A 232 22.13 4.23 14.34
CA LEU A 232 20.80 4.25 14.95
C LEU A 232 20.76 3.50 16.29
N LYS A 233 21.41 2.32 16.35
CA LYS A 233 21.52 1.52 17.58
C LYS A 233 22.30 2.26 18.67
N ARG A 234 23.46 2.85 18.33
CA ARG A 234 24.25 3.66 19.27
C ARG A 234 23.51 4.90 19.71
N ALA A 235 22.78 5.58 18.83
CA ALA A 235 21.94 6.72 19.19
C ALA A 235 20.80 6.33 20.15
N ASN A 236 20.29 5.11 20.06
CA ASN A 236 19.31 4.59 21.01
C ASN A 236 19.94 4.16 22.34
N GLU A 237 21.02 3.39 22.32
CA GLU A 237 21.64 2.79 23.53
C GLU A 237 22.55 3.77 24.28
N GLU A 238 23.40 4.52 23.58
CA GLU A 238 24.37 5.44 24.20
C GLU A 238 23.76 6.81 24.52
N LEU A 239 22.88 7.33 23.65
CA LEU A 239 22.25 8.65 23.82
C LEU A 239 20.82 8.57 24.40
N GLY A 240 20.23 7.37 24.50
CA GLY A 240 18.89 7.18 25.05
C GLY A 240 17.76 7.74 24.18
N LEU A 241 18.00 7.94 22.87
CA LEU A 241 17.04 8.60 21.99
C LEU A 241 16.05 7.58 21.37
N PRO A 242 14.72 7.82 21.42
CA PRO A 242 13.76 7.01 20.68
C PRO A 242 13.90 7.23 19.17
N VAL A 243 13.86 6.13 18.40
CA VAL A 243 14.01 6.11 16.94
C VAL A 243 12.65 5.88 16.27
N TYR A 244 12.27 6.74 15.33
CA TYR A 244 10.98 6.74 14.64
C TYR A 244 11.12 6.42 13.13
N ILE A 245 10.25 5.53 12.63
CA ILE A 245 10.14 5.02 11.24
C ILE A 245 8.64 4.81 10.93
N PHE A 246 8.16 5.14 9.73
CA PHE A 246 6.73 5.18 9.35
C PHE A 246 6.22 3.90 8.66
N CYS A 247 5.02 3.34 9.01
CA CYS A 247 4.37 2.17 8.32
C CYS A 247 2.88 1.86 8.74
N LEU A 248 2.23 0.87 8.08
CA LEU A 248 0.85 0.32 8.25
C LEU A 248 0.76 -1.10 8.86
N ASP A 249 -0.42 -1.55 9.32
CA ASP A 249 -0.63 -2.98 9.69
C ASP A 249 -0.66 -3.92 8.47
N GLY A 250 -0.07 -5.11 8.61
CA GLY A 250 0.06 -6.07 7.49
C GLY A 250 -1.23 -6.73 7.00
N ASP A 251 -2.31 -6.71 7.79
CA ASP A 251 -3.61 -7.26 7.39
C ASP A 251 -4.49 -6.25 6.65
N GLU A 252 -4.02 -5.02 6.44
CA GLU A 252 -4.75 -4.04 5.64
C GLU A 252 -4.71 -4.36 4.15
N THR A 253 -5.85 -4.18 3.49
CA THR A 253 -6.01 -4.45 2.06
C THR A 253 -5.77 -3.20 1.24
N VAL A 254 -5.13 -3.34 0.08
CA VAL A 254 -4.87 -2.29 -0.92
C VAL A 254 -5.48 -2.71 -2.25
N LEU A 255 -6.10 -1.77 -2.96
CA LEU A 255 -6.57 -1.99 -4.33
C LEU A 255 -5.43 -1.76 -5.32
N ILE A 256 -5.06 -2.81 -6.05
CA ILE A 256 -3.99 -2.78 -7.03
C ILE A 256 -4.44 -3.30 -8.40
N GLU A 257 -3.76 -2.87 -9.46
CA GLU A 257 -3.76 -3.47 -10.79
C GLU A 257 -2.46 -4.26 -10.95
N LYS A 258 -2.57 -5.57 -11.19
CA LYS A 258 -1.45 -6.46 -11.52
C LYS A 258 -1.77 -7.19 -12.82
N ASP A 259 -0.84 -7.16 -13.78
CA ASP A 259 -1.04 -7.73 -15.12
C ASP A 259 -2.32 -7.24 -15.84
N GLY A 260 -2.77 -6.01 -15.57
CA GLY A 260 -4.02 -5.46 -16.11
C GLY A 260 -5.30 -5.97 -15.44
N MET A 261 -5.19 -6.73 -14.35
CA MET A 261 -6.31 -7.18 -13.52
C MET A 261 -6.34 -6.42 -12.20
N ILE A 262 -7.52 -5.94 -11.81
CA ILE A 262 -7.75 -5.34 -10.49
C ILE A 262 -7.85 -6.46 -9.45
N GLU A 263 -7.10 -6.34 -8.36
CA GLU A 263 -7.21 -7.19 -7.19
C GLU A 263 -7.22 -6.39 -5.88
N CYS A 264 -7.82 -6.99 -4.85
CA CYS A 264 -7.80 -6.52 -3.48
C CYS A 264 -6.81 -7.40 -2.71
N ALA A 265 -5.59 -6.92 -2.52
CA ALA A 265 -4.48 -7.67 -1.94
C ALA A 265 -4.11 -7.14 -0.56
N LYS A 266 -3.57 -8.00 0.32
CA LYS A 266 -2.99 -7.55 1.58
C LYS A 266 -1.68 -6.82 1.33
N ILE A 267 -1.43 -5.75 2.07
CA ILE A 267 -0.17 -5.02 1.95
C ILE A 267 1.03 -5.91 2.24
N ARG A 268 0.95 -6.80 3.24
CA ARG A 268 1.99 -7.79 3.54
C ARG A 268 2.33 -8.65 2.31
N ASP A 269 1.32 -9.12 1.60
CA ASP A 269 1.51 -10.02 0.46
C ASP A 269 2.18 -9.28 -0.71
N ILE A 270 1.84 -8.00 -0.90
CA ILE A 270 2.48 -7.11 -1.88
C ILE A 270 3.96 -6.93 -1.53
N VAL A 271 4.27 -6.62 -0.27
CA VAL A 271 5.66 -6.40 0.18
C VAL A 271 6.49 -7.67 0.09
N GLN A 272 5.96 -8.82 0.48
CA GLN A 272 6.70 -10.09 0.51
C GLN A 272 7.00 -10.67 -0.88
N HIS A 273 6.16 -10.36 -1.87
CA HIS A 273 6.29 -10.88 -3.23
C HIS A 273 6.66 -9.78 -4.24
N TRP A 274 7.19 -8.65 -3.75
CA TRP A 274 7.68 -7.57 -4.59
C TRP A 274 8.92 -8.04 -5.36
N ASP A 275 8.86 -7.99 -6.69
CA ASP A 275 9.94 -8.41 -7.58
C ASP A 275 10.79 -7.25 -8.10
N GLY A 276 10.56 -6.02 -7.60
CA GLY A 276 11.24 -4.81 -8.05
C GLY A 276 10.74 -4.27 -9.39
N THR A 277 9.71 -4.86 -10.00
CA THR A 277 9.19 -4.41 -11.29
C THR A 277 7.97 -3.49 -11.13
N ALA A 278 7.93 -2.39 -11.88
CA ALA A 278 6.81 -1.42 -11.88
C ALA A 278 5.51 -1.95 -12.54
N THR A 279 5.32 -3.28 -12.54
CA THR A 279 4.18 -3.97 -13.15
C THR A 279 2.91 -3.86 -12.32
N VAL A 280 3.03 -3.64 -11.01
CA VAL A 280 1.90 -3.45 -10.09
C VAL A 280 1.62 -1.96 -9.89
N LYS A 281 0.35 -1.56 -10.02
CA LYS A 281 -0.10 -0.19 -9.79
C LYS A 281 -1.11 -0.14 -8.65
N ALA A 282 -1.05 0.87 -7.78
CA ALA A 282 -2.06 1.10 -6.75
C ALA A 282 -3.09 2.14 -7.21
N LEU A 283 -4.35 1.95 -6.81
CA LEU A 283 -5.40 2.96 -7.00
C LEU A 283 -5.08 4.17 -6.10
N SER A 284 -4.90 5.33 -6.71
CA SER A 284 -4.47 6.56 -6.06
C SER A 284 -5.53 7.65 -6.17
N VAL A 285 -5.46 8.65 -5.30
CA VAL A 285 -6.30 9.85 -5.38
C VAL A 285 -5.43 11.10 -5.19
N SER A 286 -5.33 11.94 -6.22
CA SER A 286 -4.54 13.16 -6.18
C SER A 286 -5.06 14.15 -5.12
N LYS A 287 -4.24 15.15 -4.75
CA LYS A 287 -4.64 16.24 -3.84
C LYS A 287 -5.87 17.01 -4.34
N GLU A 288 -6.08 17.06 -5.65
CA GLU A 288 -7.24 17.67 -6.32
C GLU A 288 -8.43 16.72 -6.48
N GLY A 289 -8.35 15.49 -5.94
CA GLY A 289 -9.44 14.52 -5.92
C GLY A 289 -9.64 13.76 -7.24
N LYS A 290 -8.60 13.66 -8.08
CA LYS A 290 -8.63 12.85 -9.30
C LYS A 290 -8.20 11.42 -8.99
N VAL A 291 -8.84 10.45 -9.64
CA VAL A 291 -8.55 9.03 -9.45
C VAL A 291 -7.68 8.53 -10.60
N SER A 292 -6.61 7.81 -10.26
CA SER A 292 -5.60 7.29 -11.19
C SER A 292 -5.07 5.95 -10.68
N LEU A 293 -4.46 5.15 -11.57
CA LEU A 293 -3.70 3.96 -11.20
C LEU A 293 -2.23 4.28 -11.42
N ASN A 294 -1.44 4.28 -10.34
CA ASN A 294 -0.04 4.67 -10.38
C ASN A 294 0.87 3.50 -9.98
N PRO A 295 2.04 3.32 -10.61
CA PRO A 295 2.99 2.27 -10.24
C PRO A 295 3.39 2.32 -8.78
N ILE A 296 3.47 1.14 -8.16
CA ILE A 296 4.20 0.95 -6.91
C ILE A 296 5.70 0.92 -7.27
N VAL A 297 6.50 1.70 -6.57
CA VAL A 297 7.95 1.87 -6.82
C VAL A 297 8.81 1.38 -5.67
N GLY A 298 8.22 1.23 -4.48
CA GLY A 298 8.93 0.80 -3.28
C GLY A 298 8.00 0.08 -2.33
N VAL A 299 8.56 -0.81 -1.50
CA VAL A 299 7.85 -1.52 -0.44
C VAL A 299 8.71 -1.53 0.83
N MET A 300 8.07 -1.45 1.99
CA MET A 300 8.76 -1.41 3.28
C MET A 300 8.18 -2.45 4.24
N GLU A 301 9.04 -3.06 5.07
CA GLU A 301 8.66 -3.92 6.20
C GLU A 301 9.55 -3.62 7.40
N HIS A 302 8.97 -3.36 8.58
CA HIS A 302 9.75 -3.27 9.81
C HIS A 302 8.94 -3.66 11.08
N PRO A 303 9.60 -4.13 12.14
CA PRO A 303 8.93 -4.41 13.42
C PRO A 303 8.63 -3.10 14.17
N VAL A 304 7.40 -2.92 14.64
CA VAL A 304 7.00 -1.83 15.53
C VAL A 304 6.58 -2.38 16.88
N LYS A 305 7.14 -1.75 17.93
CA LYS A 305 6.73 -1.94 19.31
C LYS A 305 6.23 -0.60 19.85
N GLY A 306 4.93 -0.37 19.73
CA GLY A 306 4.34 0.94 19.98
C GLY A 306 2.84 0.98 19.79
N ASP A 307 2.28 2.19 19.74
CA ASP A 307 0.85 2.41 19.60
C ASP A 307 0.42 2.45 18.13
N MET A 308 -0.56 1.62 17.80
CA MET A 308 -1.32 1.73 16.57
C MET A 308 -2.70 2.32 16.83
N TYR A 309 -3.25 2.96 15.80
CA TYR A 309 -4.56 3.58 15.82
C TYR A 309 -5.46 2.90 14.80
N GLU A 310 -6.58 2.37 15.27
CA GLU A 310 -7.70 1.99 14.42
C GLU A 310 -8.59 3.22 14.24
N ILE A 311 -8.58 3.78 13.04
CA ILE A 311 -9.41 4.92 12.66
C ILE A 311 -10.68 4.39 12.02
N VAL A 312 -11.84 4.68 12.62
CA VAL A 312 -13.16 4.26 12.13
C VAL A 312 -13.94 5.48 11.66
N LEU A 313 -14.31 5.50 10.38
CA LEU A 313 -15.08 6.55 9.74
C LEU A 313 -16.58 6.31 9.89
N GLU A 314 -17.38 7.36 9.70
CA GLU A 314 -18.82 7.24 9.54
C GLU A 314 -19.14 6.36 8.32
N GLY A 315 -20.04 5.38 8.49
CA GLY A 315 -20.22 4.30 7.50
C GLY A 315 -19.47 3.01 7.84
N GLY A 316 -18.58 3.07 8.84
CA GLY A 316 -17.87 1.95 9.42
C GLY A 316 -16.55 1.58 8.76
N TYR A 317 -16.17 2.25 7.67
CA TYR A 317 -14.86 2.03 7.05
C TYR A 317 -13.75 2.26 8.08
N SER A 318 -12.74 1.41 8.06
CA SER A 318 -11.68 1.46 9.08
C SER A 318 -10.33 1.10 8.53
N THR A 319 -9.27 1.69 9.08
CA THR A 319 -7.89 1.33 8.80
C THR A 319 -7.06 1.36 10.08
N LYS A 320 -6.13 0.41 10.23
CA LYS A 320 -5.17 0.31 11.32
C LYS A 320 -3.81 0.79 10.87
N VAL A 321 -3.33 1.84 11.51
CA VAL A 321 -2.12 2.55 11.10
C VAL A 321 -1.30 2.98 12.31
N THR A 322 -0.01 3.16 12.14
CA THR A 322 0.83 3.78 13.18
C THR A 322 0.44 5.25 13.38
N GLY A 323 0.78 5.83 14.54
CA GLY A 323 0.48 7.25 14.81
C GLY A 323 1.08 8.24 13.82
N GLU A 324 2.14 7.83 13.12
CA GLU A 324 2.89 8.67 12.20
C GLU A 324 2.45 8.49 10.74
N HIS A 325 1.59 7.51 10.45
CA HIS A 325 1.02 7.34 9.12
C HIS A 325 -0.06 8.40 8.84
N SER A 326 -0.13 8.90 7.60
CA SER A 326 -1.03 9.99 7.21
C SER A 326 -2.27 9.51 6.46
N LEU A 327 -3.44 10.03 6.83
CA LEU A 327 -4.67 9.88 6.05
C LEU A 327 -4.99 11.19 5.31
N MET A 328 -5.63 11.08 4.14
CA MET A 328 -6.02 12.25 3.37
C MET A 328 -7.30 12.88 3.93
N VAL A 329 -7.16 14.08 4.48
CA VAL A 329 -8.24 14.87 5.09
C VAL A 329 -8.61 16.05 4.20
N PHE A 330 -9.90 16.33 4.08
CA PHE A 330 -10.38 17.50 3.36
C PHE A 330 -9.99 18.81 4.07
N ASP A 331 -9.32 19.70 3.36
CA ASP A 331 -9.01 21.06 3.82
C ASP A 331 -9.41 22.11 2.77
N ARG A 332 -10.64 22.61 2.88
CA ARG A 332 -11.28 23.68 2.07
C ARG A 332 -11.33 23.44 0.55
N HIS A 333 -10.18 23.33 -0.10
CA HIS A 333 -10.00 23.31 -1.55
C HIS A 333 -8.97 22.27 -2.04
N GLU A 334 -8.42 21.45 -1.14
CA GLU A 334 -7.57 20.30 -1.48
C GLU A 334 -7.71 19.17 -0.43
N LEU A 335 -7.16 17.99 -0.73
CA LEU A 335 -6.92 16.92 0.25
C LEU A 335 -5.50 17.06 0.81
N LYS A 336 -5.38 17.14 2.13
CA LYS A 336 -4.09 17.21 2.82
C LYS A 336 -3.80 15.96 3.63
N PRO A 337 -2.55 15.48 3.65
CA PRO A 337 -2.14 14.44 4.57
C PRO A 337 -2.22 14.97 6.02
N LYS A 338 -2.76 14.15 6.92
CA LYS A 338 -2.77 14.42 8.36
C LYS A 338 -2.44 13.15 9.13
N LEU A 339 -1.50 13.26 10.07
CA LEU A 339 -1.02 12.14 10.88
C LEU A 339 -2.16 11.50 11.68
N ALA A 340 -2.21 10.17 11.70
CA ALA A 340 -3.20 9.41 12.46
C ALA A 340 -3.20 9.75 13.96
N GLY A 341 -2.02 10.07 14.50
CA GLY A 341 -1.82 10.56 15.86
C GLY A 341 -2.52 11.89 16.15
N GLU A 342 -2.69 12.75 15.14
CA GLU A 342 -3.27 14.09 15.24
C GLU A 342 -4.75 14.16 14.81
N LEU A 343 -5.28 13.08 14.24
CA LEU A 343 -6.67 12.99 13.81
C LEU A 343 -7.64 13.11 14.99
N LYS A 344 -8.70 13.90 14.79
CA LYS A 344 -9.76 14.16 15.76
C LYS A 344 -11.11 13.69 15.24
N LYS A 345 -12.00 13.35 16.17
CA LYS A 345 -13.39 13.00 15.83
C LYS A 345 -14.04 14.16 15.08
N GLY A 346 -14.68 13.85 13.95
CA GLY A 346 -15.30 14.84 13.07
C GLY A 346 -14.43 15.32 11.89
N ASP A 347 -13.11 15.05 11.90
CA ASP A 347 -12.25 15.33 10.73
C ASP A 347 -12.76 14.55 9.52
N LEU A 348 -12.85 15.21 8.35
CA LEU A 348 -13.41 14.65 7.12
C LEU A 348 -12.32 13.93 6.31
N VAL A 349 -12.27 12.60 6.41
CA VAL A 349 -11.32 11.76 5.66
C VAL A 349 -11.90 11.39 4.30
N ALA A 350 -11.06 11.39 3.27
CA ALA A 350 -11.44 11.02 1.92
C ALA A 350 -11.55 9.49 1.75
N ALA A 351 -12.59 9.06 1.04
CA ALA A 351 -12.81 7.68 0.65
C ALA A 351 -13.18 7.56 -0.83
N CYS A 352 -12.49 6.72 -1.60
CA CYS A 352 -12.64 6.59 -3.05
C CYS A 352 -13.71 5.55 -3.45
N LEU A 353 -14.94 5.99 -3.72
CA LEU A 353 -15.98 5.06 -4.19
C LEU A 353 -15.91 4.77 -5.70
N ASN A 354 -14.97 5.41 -6.42
CA ASN A 354 -14.74 5.21 -7.85
C ASN A 354 -13.64 4.17 -8.05
N VAL A 355 -14.01 2.90 -7.91
CA VAL A 355 -13.11 1.78 -8.21
C VAL A 355 -13.22 1.47 -9.71
N PRO A 356 -12.13 1.51 -10.49
CA PRO A 356 -12.17 1.27 -11.92
C PRO A 356 -12.57 -0.17 -12.24
N ASN A 357 -13.22 -0.37 -13.39
CA ASN A 357 -13.39 -1.69 -14.00
C ASN A 357 -12.26 -1.95 -14.99
N CYS A 358 -11.90 -3.22 -15.18
CA CYS A 358 -10.93 -3.58 -16.21
C CYS A 358 -11.49 -3.24 -17.62
N PRO A 359 -10.68 -2.65 -18.52
CA PRO A 359 -11.12 -2.34 -19.88
C PRO A 359 -11.32 -3.57 -20.76
N ARG A 360 -10.79 -4.74 -20.36
CA ARG A 360 -10.93 -6.02 -21.09
C ARG A 360 -11.51 -7.08 -20.18
N TYR A 361 -12.74 -7.49 -20.45
CA TYR A 361 -13.38 -8.57 -19.73
C TYR A 361 -12.84 -9.92 -20.18
N ILE A 362 -12.56 -10.79 -19.21
CA ILE A 362 -12.23 -12.18 -19.45
C ILE A 362 -13.53 -12.93 -19.71
N THR A 363 -13.58 -13.72 -20.78
CA THR A 363 -14.75 -14.56 -21.13
C THR A 363 -14.46 -16.04 -20.99
N LYS A 364 -13.19 -16.43 -21.15
CA LYS A 364 -12.72 -17.81 -21.04
C LYS A 364 -11.43 -17.88 -20.26
N ILE A 365 -11.23 -19.00 -19.59
CA ILE A 365 -10.04 -19.31 -18.80
C ILE A 365 -9.39 -20.56 -19.39
N ASN A 366 -8.15 -20.45 -19.83
CA ASN A 366 -7.33 -21.61 -20.18
C ASN A 366 -6.80 -22.26 -18.89
N LEU A 367 -7.38 -23.39 -18.49
CA LEU A 367 -7.02 -24.06 -17.23
C LEU A 367 -5.58 -24.57 -17.22
N PRO A 368 -5.03 -25.18 -18.29
CA PRO A 368 -3.60 -25.50 -18.38
C PRO A 368 -2.68 -24.32 -18.08
N GLU A 369 -2.89 -23.18 -18.74
CA GLU A 369 -2.08 -21.98 -18.54
C GLU A 369 -2.23 -21.43 -17.14
N LEU A 370 -3.45 -21.38 -16.61
CA LEU A 370 -3.72 -20.94 -15.25
C LEU A 370 -3.05 -21.84 -14.21
N ILE A 371 -3.08 -23.17 -14.41
CA ILE A 371 -2.40 -24.14 -13.54
C ILE A 371 -0.89 -23.95 -13.61
N MET A 372 -0.32 -23.82 -14.80
CA MET A 372 1.12 -23.61 -14.95
C MET A 372 1.58 -22.29 -14.32
N LYS A 373 0.76 -21.23 -14.39
CA LYS A 373 1.06 -19.91 -13.81
C LYS A 373 0.90 -19.89 -12.29
N GLU A 374 -0.23 -20.34 -11.77
CA GLU A 374 -0.60 -20.13 -10.36
C GLU A 374 -0.31 -21.35 -9.47
N CYS A 375 -0.17 -22.56 -10.05
CA CYS A 375 -0.05 -23.84 -9.32
C CYS A 375 0.89 -24.83 -10.03
N PRO A 376 2.16 -24.49 -10.30
CA PRO A 376 3.06 -25.32 -11.10
C PRO A 376 3.25 -26.73 -10.51
N GLU A 377 3.16 -26.89 -9.19
CA GLU A 377 3.22 -28.20 -8.52
C GLU A 377 2.04 -29.12 -8.88
N LEU A 378 0.89 -28.54 -9.23
CA LEU A 378 -0.30 -29.29 -9.66
C LEU A 378 -0.06 -29.91 -11.04
N ALA A 379 0.72 -29.26 -11.91
CA ALA A 379 0.91 -29.69 -13.30
C ALA A 379 1.53 -31.08 -13.45
N GLU A 380 2.26 -31.58 -12.43
CA GLU A 380 2.87 -32.92 -12.46
C GLU A 380 1.85 -34.05 -12.29
N SER A 381 0.74 -33.77 -11.61
CA SER A 381 -0.32 -34.73 -11.35
C SER A 381 -1.57 -34.50 -12.21
N VAL A 382 -1.52 -33.54 -13.14
CA VAL A 382 -2.57 -33.29 -14.13
C VAL A 382 -2.19 -33.95 -15.46
N PHE A 383 -3.10 -34.77 -15.98
CA PHE A 383 -2.96 -35.47 -17.24
C PHE A 383 -3.93 -34.93 -18.28
N VAL A 384 -3.47 -34.80 -19.52
CA VAL A 384 -4.28 -34.40 -20.68
C VAL A 384 -4.74 -35.66 -21.41
N ILE A 385 -6.06 -35.78 -21.64
CA ILE A 385 -6.70 -36.87 -22.37
C ILE A 385 -7.08 -36.35 -23.75
N LEU A 386 -6.51 -36.97 -24.80
CA LEU A 386 -6.74 -36.65 -26.20
C LEU A 386 -7.65 -37.70 -26.84
N ASN A 387 -8.87 -37.30 -27.26
CA ASN A 387 -9.81 -38.06 -28.10
C ASN A 387 -9.85 -39.58 -27.85
N ASP A 388 -10.35 -40.00 -26.69
CA ASP A 388 -10.71 -41.39 -26.31
C ASP A 388 -9.68 -42.49 -26.58
N LYS A 389 -8.43 -42.15 -26.92
CA LYS A 389 -7.32 -43.10 -27.07
C LYS A 389 -6.38 -43.00 -25.87
N GLU A 390 -5.93 -44.15 -25.39
CA GLU A 390 -5.20 -44.42 -24.14
C GLU A 390 -3.80 -43.79 -24.01
N GLY A 391 -3.66 -42.48 -24.24
CA GLY A 391 -2.41 -41.74 -24.10
C GLY A 391 -2.56 -40.55 -23.17
N ALA A 392 -2.74 -40.78 -21.87
CA ALA A 392 -2.70 -39.71 -20.87
C ALA A 392 -1.26 -39.20 -20.71
N ARG A 393 -0.98 -37.97 -21.16
CA ARG A 393 0.35 -37.34 -21.01
C ARG A 393 0.31 -36.30 -19.89
N ALA A 394 1.41 -36.16 -19.15
CA ALA A 394 1.50 -35.14 -18.12
C ALA A 394 1.40 -33.74 -18.74
N LEU A 395 0.74 -32.81 -18.03
CA LEU A 395 0.54 -31.44 -18.52
C LEU A 395 1.87 -30.75 -18.84
N LYS A 396 2.88 -30.97 -17.99
CA LYS A 396 4.25 -30.44 -18.11
C LYS A 396 4.96 -30.89 -19.40
N GLU A 397 4.62 -32.07 -19.92
CA GLU A 397 5.24 -32.67 -21.11
C GLU A 397 4.54 -32.27 -22.43
N THR A 398 3.28 -31.83 -22.35
CA THR A 398 2.40 -31.58 -23.51
C THR A 398 2.24 -30.07 -23.82
N ALA A 399 3.05 -29.23 -23.17
CA ALA A 399 2.86 -27.78 -23.01
C ALA A 399 2.78 -26.92 -24.29
N ARG A 400 2.99 -27.47 -25.49
CA ARG A 400 3.12 -26.64 -26.72
C ARG A 400 1.89 -26.59 -27.64
N ARG A 401 0.82 -27.38 -27.42
CA ARG A 401 -0.52 -27.21 -28.04
C ARG A 401 -1.48 -28.29 -27.53
N ILE A 402 -2.36 -27.92 -26.59
CA ILE A 402 -3.46 -28.78 -26.14
C ILE A 402 -4.71 -28.36 -26.94
N PRO A 403 -5.38 -29.28 -27.66
CA PRO A 403 -6.61 -28.93 -28.36
C PRO A 403 -7.72 -28.61 -27.35
N PRO A 404 -8.60 -27.63 -27.62
CA PRO A 404 -9.72 -27.29 -26.72
C PRO A 404 -10.69 -28.46 -26.46
N SER A 405 -10.73 -29.46 -27.35
CA SER A 405 -11.54 -30.68 -27.18
C SER A 405 -10.95 -31.69 -26.19
N ALA A 406 -9.71 -31.49 -25.72
CA ALA A 406 -9.10 -32.36 -24.73
C ALA A 406 -9.74 -32.18 -23.35
N LYS A 407 -9.56 -33.19 -22.50
CA LYS A 407 -10.00 -33.15 -21.10
C LYS A 407 -8.82 -33.28 -20.15
N LEU A 408 -8.95 -32.67 -18.98
CA LEU A 408 -7.98 -32.72 -17.89
C LEU A 408 -8.42 -33.72 -16.83
N ARG A 409 -7.47 -34.49 -16.30
CA ARG A 409 -7.69 -35.44 -15.22
C ARG A 409 -6.61 -35.32 -14.16
N TRP A 410 -6.98 -35.41 -12.89
CA TRP A 410 -6.04 -35.42 -11.78
C TRP A 410 -5.69 -36.84 -11.34
N GLY A 411 -4.42 -37.24 -11.49
CA GLY A 411 -3.93 -38.54 -11.05
C GLY A 411 -4.76 -39.72 -11.60
N LYS A 412 -5.24 -40.56 -10.67
CA LYS A 412 -6.13 -41.71 -10.94
C LYS A 412 -7.63 -41.38 -10.77
N SER A 413 -8.00 -40.11 -10.62
CA SER A 413 -9.40 -39.69 -10.46
C SER A 413 -10.22 -40.05 -11.70
N GLU A 414 -11.48 -40.44 -11.52
CA GLU A 414 -12.41 -40.66 -12.64
C GLU A 414 -12.96 -39.35 -13.22
N LEU A 415 -12.93 -38.27 -12.42
CA LEU A 415 -13.38 -36.94 -12.85
C LEU A 415 -12.52 -36.35 -13.98
N GLN A 416 -13.20 -35.85 -15.01
CA GLN A 416 -12.59 -35.18 -16.16
C GLN A 416 -13.13 -33.76 -16.27
N PHE A 417 -12.24 -32.81 -16.54
CA PHE A 417 -12.55 -31.37 -16.59
C PHE A 417 -12.22 -30.79 -17.97
N PRO A 418 -12.89 -29.70 -18.39
CA PRO A 418 -12.59 -29.07 -19.67
C PRO A 418 -11.20 -28.40 -19.66
N VAL A 419 -10.61 -28.17 -20.83
CA VAL A 419 -9.36 -27.39 -20.96
C VAL A 419 -9.63 -25.89 -20.92
N GLU A 420 -10.71 -25.45 -21.57
CA GLU A 420 -11.20 -24.08 -21.51
C GLU A 420 -12.45 -24.01 -20.63
N LEU A 421 -12.43 -23.14 -19.63
CA LEU A 421 -13.58 -22.86 -18.77
C LEU A 421 -14.23 -21.54 -19.21
N ASP A 422 -15.48 -21.60 -19.62
CA ASP A 422 -16.27 -20.41 -19.93
C ASP A 422 -16.69 -19.70 -18.62
N ILE A 423 -16.60 -18.37 -18.60
CA ILE A 423 -17.04 -17.58 -17.45
C ILE A 423 -18.54 -17.31 -17.58
N THR A 424 -19.33 -18.21 -16.98
CA THR A 424 -20.79 -18.18 -17.01
C THR A 424 -21.40 -17.50 -15.78
N PRO A 425 -22.67 -17.05 -15.86
CA PRO A 425 -23.46 -16.65 -14.70
C PRO A 425 -23.44 -17.70 -13.57
N GLU A 426 -23.55 -18.99 -13.93
CA GLU A 426 -23.54 -20.12 -13.01
C GLU A 426 -22.22 -20.27 -12.26
N LEU A 427 -21.07 -20.12 -12.96
CA LEU A 427 -19.75 -20.14 -12.31
C LEU A 427 -19.61 -18.99 -11.31
N CYS A 428 -20.03 -17.78 -11.70
CA CYS A 428 -19.97 -16.61 -10.83
C CYS A 428 -20.85 -16.81 -9.59
N ARG A 429 -22.06 -17.34 -9.77
CA ARG A 429 -22.98 -17.66 -8.67
C ARG A 429 -22.43 -18.73 -7.74
N LEU A 430 -21.80 -19.79 -8.28
CA LEU A 430 -21.13 -20.83 -7.50
C LEU A 430 -20.01 -20.26 -6.63
N LEU A 431 -19.17 -19.37 -7.18
CA LEU A 431 -18.14 -18.66 -6.41
C LEU A 431 -18.74 -17.77 -5.31
N GLY A 432 -19.92 -17.19 -5.56
CA GLY A 432 -20.70 -16.45 -4.58
C GLY A 432 -21.18 -17.33 -3.42
N TYR A 433 -21.80 -18.48 -3.72
CA TYR A 433 -22.20 -19.46 -2.71
C TYR A 433 -21.02 -19.97 -1.89
N TYR A 434 -19.88 -20.24 -2.55
CA TYR A 434 -18.66 -20.61 -1.85
C TYR A 434 -18.18 -19.50 -0.89
N ALA A 435 -18.23 -18.24 -1.31
CA ALA A 435 -17.86 -17.11 -0.46
C ALA A 435 -18.79 -16.94 0.76
N ALA A 436 -20.05 -17.36 0.66
CA ALA A 436 -20.98 -17.39 1.79
C ALA A 436 -20.73 -18.62 2.68
N GLU A 437 -20.96 -19.81 2.13
CA GLU A 437 -21.11 -21.06 2.88
C GLU A 437 -20.05 -22.13 2.55
N GLY A 438 -19.11 -21.81 1.66
CA GLY A 438 -18.09 -22.74 1.20
C GLY A 438 -16.98 -23.03 2.22
N SER A 439 -16.37 -24.20 2.09
CA SER A 439 -15.10 -24.57 2.71
C SER A 439 -14.37 -25.58 1.83
N ILE A 440 -13.05 -25.70 2.02
CA ILE A 440 -12.24 -26.74 1.37
C ILE A 440 -11.80 -27.73 2.43
N ASP A 441 -12.14 -29.01 2.23
CA ASP A 441 -11.72 -30.13 3.05
C ASP A 441 -10.72 -31.03 2.29
N LYS A 442 -10.35 -32.18 2.88
CA LYS A 442 -9.43 -33.14 2.23
C LYS A 442 -10.05 -33.84 1.00
N GLY A 443 -11.37 -33.80 0.85
CA GLY A 443 -12.13 -34.51 -0.17
C GLY A 443 -12.61 -33.64 -1.33
N GLY A 444 -12.65 -32.32 -1.18
CA GLY A 444 -12.99 -31.40 -2.26
C GLY A 444 -13.52 -30.05 -1.78
N CYS A 445 -14.29 -29.38 -2.64
CA CYS A 445 -15.07 -28.22 -2.25
C CYS A 445 -16.35 -28.68 -1.55
N CYS A 446 -16.69 -28.04 -0.43
CA CYS A 446 -17.90 -28.29 0.32
C CYS A 446 -18.68 -26.98 0.50
N ILE A 447 -19.99 -26.99 0.28
CA ILE A 447 -20.90 -25.86 0.59
C ILE A 447 -22.01 -26.39 1.49
N SER A 448 -22.25 -25.72 2.62
CA SER A 448 -23.24 -26.15 3.63
C SER A 448 -24.45 -25.24 3.66
N PHE A 449 -25.65 -25.79 3.72
CA PHE A 449 -26.91 -25.06 3.90
C PHE A 449 -27.78 -25.71 4.97
N ASP A 450 -28.84 -25.02 5.39
CA ASP A 450 -29.91 -25.68 6.14
C ASP A 450 -30.65 -26.66 5.22
N SER A 451 -31.01 -27.84 5.73
CA SER A 451 -31.69 -28.88 4.93
C SER A 451 -33.03 -28.43 4.33
N ASN A 452 -33.63 -27.34 4.83
CA ASN A 452 -34.86 -26.78 4.29
C ASN A 452 -34.64 -25.85 3.08
N GLU A 453 -33.41 -25.44 2.79
CA GLU A 453 -33.05 -24.53 1.68
C GLU A 453 -32.89 -25.27 0.34
N LYS A 454 -33.86 -26.12 0.02
CA LYS A 454 -33.82 -27.04 -1.14
C LYS A 454 -33.59 -26.35 -2.47
N GLU A 455 -34.12 -25.14 -2.65
CA GLU A 455 -33.94 -24.34 -3.86
C GLU A 455 -32.46 -23.97 -4.09
N TYR A 456 -31.76 -23.54 -3.02
CA TYR A 456 -30.35 -23.15 -3.11
C TYR A 456 -29.45 -24.36 -3.29
N ILE A 457 -29.77 -25.47 -2.62
CA ILE A 457 -29.07 -26.75 -2.80
C ILE A 457 -29.15 -27.20 -4.27
N GLN A 458 -30.36 -27.17 -4.87
CA GLN A 458 -30.53 -27.55 -6.27
C GLN A 458 -29.83 -26.58 -7.22
N ASP A 459 -29.86 -25.28 -6.94
CA ASP A 459 -29.17 -24.27 -7.76
C ASP A 459 -27.65 -24.47 -7.72
N VAL A 460 -27.06 -24.82 -6.58
CA VAL A 460 -25.63 -25.16 -6.48
C VAL A 460 -25.29 -26.40 -7.30
N ILE A 461 -26.09 -27.47 -7.23
CA ILE A 461 -25.89 -28.68 -8.05
C ILE A 461 -25.90 -28.31 -9.54
N ASN A 462 -26.90 -27.55 -9.97
CA ASN A 462 -27.02 -27.07 -11.35
C ASN A 462 -25.83 -26.21 -11.76
N CYS A 463 -25.33 -25.35 -10.86
CA CYS A 463 -24.17 -24.50 -11.15
C CYS A 463 -22.88 -25.32 -11.30
N VAL A 464 -22.69 -26.36 -10.49
CA VAL A 464 -21.52 -27.26 -10.59
C VAL A 464 -21.57 -28.03 -11.91
N GLU A 465 -22.72 -28.64 -12.23
CA GLU A 465 -22.91 -29.42 -13.46
C GLU A 465 -22.67 -28.56 -14.71
N LYS A 466 -23.29 -27.38 -14.78
CA LYS A 466 -23.14 -26.48 -15.94
C LYS A 466 -21.76 -25.86 -16.07
N SER A 467 -21.09 -25.56 -14.96
CA SER A 467 -19.78 -24.87 -15.00
C SER A 467 -18.63 -25.85 -15.23
N TRP A 468 -18.69 -27.03 -14.61
CA TRP A 468 -17.56 -27.95 -14.55
C TRP A 468 -17.84 -29.31 -15.18
N GLY A 469 -19.09 -29.63 -15.53
CA GLY A 469 -19.46 -30.92 -16.11
C GLY A 469 -19.26 -32.10 -15.16
N CYS A 470 -19.27 -31.85 -13.84
CA CYS A 470 -19.09 -32.88 -12.82
C CYS A 470 -20.28 -32.95 -11.87
N ASP A 471 -20.50 -34.13 -11.30
CA ASP A 471 -21.56 -34.34 -10.32
C ASP A 471 -21.24 -33.68 -8.97
N ALA A 472 -22.31 -33.23 -8.30
CA ALA A 472 -22.27 -32.76 -6.92
C ALA A 472 -23.05 -33.74 -6.03
N HIS A 473 -22.46 -34.14 -4.91
CA HIS A 473 -23.06 -35.09 -3.98
C HIS A 473 -23.56 -34.37 -2.73
N VAL A 474 -24.82 -34.62 -2.37
CA VAL A 474 -25.44 -34.06 -1.16
C VAL A 474 -25.34 -35.08 -0.02
N TYR A 475 -24.79 -34.64 1.10
CA TYR A 475 -24.68 -35.39 2.34
C TYR A 475 -25.44 -34.66 3.44
N ASN A 476 -26.23 -35.37 4.23
CA ASN A 476 -26.94 -34.80 5.38
C ASN A 476 -26.32 -35.31 6.68
N PRO A 477 -25.24 -34.69 7.19
CA PRO A 477 -24.60 -35.12 8.43
C PRO A 477 -25.54 -35.00 9.63
N HIS A 478 -26.45 -34.02 9.59
CA HIS A 478 -27.51 -33.81 10.58
C HIS A 478 -28.85 -33.54 9.88
N PRO A 479 -30.00 -33.75 10.56
CA PRO A 479 -31.32 -33.53 9.95
C PRO A 479 -31.60 -32.10 9.48
N SER A 480 -30.86 -31.12 10.02
CA SER A 480 -30.97 -29.69 9.71
C SER A 480 -29.83 -29.16 8.85
N GLU A 481 -28.86 -29.98 8.47
CA GLU A 481 -27.71 -29.55 7.67
C GLU A 481 -27.59 -30.40 6.40
N ALA A 482 -27.45 -29.72 5.25
CA ALA A 482 -27.12 -30.34 3.97
C ALA A 482 -25.76 -29.83 3.48
N GLN A 483 -24.84 -30.75 3.22
CA GLN A 483 -23.51 -30.49 2.71
C GLN A 483 -23.39 -30.96 1.27
N ILE A 484 -23.01 -30.06 0.37
CA ILE A 484 -22.83 -30.33 -1.05
C ILE A 484 -21.33 -30.44 -1.31
N LYS A 485 -20.85 -31.64 -1.65
CA LYS A 485 -19.45 -31.87 -1.99
C LYS A 485 -19.27 -32.08 -3.49
N PHE A 486 -18.28 -31.44 -4.07
CA PHE A 486 -18.02 -31.52 -5.51
C PHE A 486 -16.54 -31.36 -5.86
N GLY A 487 -16.18 -31.82 -7.06
CA GLY A 487 -14.95 -31.43 -7.74
C GLY A 487 -13.65 -32.10 -7.27
N GLY A 488 -13.69 -32.87 -6.19
CA GLY A 488 -12.53 -33.59 -5.67
C GLY A 488 -11.34 -32.69 -5.30
N ILE A 489 -10.17 -33.30 -5.15
CA ILE A 489 -8.92 -32.59 -4.83
C ILE A 489 -8.55 -31.58 -5.94
N PHE A 490 -8.86 -31.90 -7.20
CA PHE A 490 -8.54 -31.04 -8.33
C PHE A 490 -9.22 -29.68 -8.23
N LEU A 491 -10.56 -29.62 -8.14
CA LEU A 491 -11.25 -28.34 -8.03
C LEU A 491 -10.97 -27.63 -6.70
N ALA A 492 -10.77 -28.36 -5.60
CA ALA A 492 -10.34 -27.76 -4.34
C ALA A 492 -9.04 -26.96 -4.50
N LYS A 493 -8.06 -27.50 -5.23
CA LYS A 493 -6.79 -26.81 -5.52
C LYS A 493 -6.98 -25.63 -6.46
N ILE A 494 -7.79 -25.78 -7.51
CA ILE A 494 -8.09 -24.68 -8.44
C ILE A 494 -8.78 -23.53 -7.71
N PHE A 495 -9.81 -23.81 -6.92
CA PHE A 495 -10.52 -22.80 -6.12
C PHE A 495 -9.55 -22.11 -5.16
N GLU A 496 -8.78 -22.88 -4.38
CA GLU A 496 -7.85 -22.33 -3.39
C GLU A 496 -6.76 -21.46 -4.00
N ARG A 497 -6.06 -21.98 -5.02
CA ARG A 497 -4.79 -21.42 -5.49
C ARG A 497 -4.96 -20.56 -6.73
N ALA A 498 -5.76 -21.01 -7.69
CA ALA A 498 -5.94 -20.30 -8.95
C ALA A 498 -7.01 -19.19 -8.82
N PHE A 499 -8.18 -19.51 -8.28
CA PHE A 499 -9.21 -18.51 -8.00
C PHE A 499 -9.02 -17.77 -6.69
N LYS A 500 -8.14 -18.25 -5.81
CA LYS A 500 -7.78 -17.55 -4.57
C LYS A 500 -9.02 -17.29 -3.70
N VAL A 501 -9.95 -18.24 -3.59
CA VAL A 501 -11.22 -18.05 -2.83
C VAL A 501 -11.05 -18.10 -1.30
N GLY A 502 -9.94 -18.67 -0.80
CA GLY A 502 -9.70 -18.95 0.62
C GLY A 502 -10.28 -20.29 1.10
N ARG A 503 -9.68 -20.95 2.10
CA ARG A 503 -10.08 -22.31 2.54
C ARG A 503 -11.24 -22.34 3.54
N GLY A 504 -11.24 -21.41 4.49
CA GLY A 504 -12.20 -21.36 5.60
C GLY A 504 -12.64 -19.94 5.92
N ALA A 505 -13.64 -19.81 6.81
CA ALA A 505 -14.38 -18.57 7.04
C ALA A 505 -13.53 -17.31 7.25
N GLY A 506 -12.42 -17.39 7.99
CA GLY A 506 -11.52 -16.26 8.24
C GLY A 506 -10.60 -15.87 7.07
N SER A 507 -10.42 -16.77 6.10
CA SER A 507 -9.55 -16.59 4.92
C SER A 507 -10.31 -16.36 3.62
N LYS A 508 -11.66 -16.43 3.65
CA LYS A 508 -12.49 -16.20 2.48
C LYS A 508 -12.27 -14.80 1.94
N ARG A 509 -12.31 -14.63 0.61
CA ARG A 509 -12.21 -13.32 -0.04
C ARG A 509 -12.96 -13.33 -1.36
N VAL A 510 -13.19 -12.15 -1.92
CA VAL A 510 -13.67 -12.01 -3.29
C VAL A 510 -12.53 -12.38 -4.25
N PRO A 511 -12.69 -13.37 -5.14
CA PRO A 511 -11.66 -13.75 -6.10
C PRO A 511 -11.25 -12.58 -7.00
N PRO A 512 -9.95 -12.37 -7.29
CA PRO A 512 -9.48 -11.32 -8.20
C PRO A 512 -10.21 -11.30 -9.53
N ILE A 513 -10.53 -12.48 -10.08
CA ILE A 513 -11.25 -12.60 -11.35
C ILE A 513 -12.60 -11.87 -11.34
N ILE A 514 -13.34 -11.87 -10.23
CA ILE A 514 -14.68 -11.25 -10.13
C ILE A 514 -14.62 -9.73 -10.30
N PHE A 515 -13.56 -9.06 -9.83
CA PHE A 515 -13.38 -7.62 -10.02
C PHE A 515 -13.21 -7.23 -11.49
N ASN A 516 -12.89 -8.19 -12.35
CA ASN A 516 -12.54 -7.99 -13.76
C ASN A 516 -13.60 -8.55 -14.73
N LEU A 517 -14.82 -8.84 -14.25
CA LEU A 517 -15.94 -9.30 -15.07
C LEU A 517 -16.91 -8.15 -15.45
N PRO A 518 -17.83 -8.37 -16.40
CA PRO A 518 -18.96 -7.47 -16.65
C PRO A 518 -19.88 -7.33 -15.42
N GLN A 519 -20.67 -6.25 -15.37
CA GLN A 519 -21.52 -5.95 -14.21
C GLN A 519 -22.56 -7.05 -13.94
N GLU A 520 -23.09 -7.67 -14.98
CA GLU A 520 -24.09 -8.73 -14.91
C GLU A 520 -23.54 -9.96 -14.17
N LEU A 521 -22.29 -10.35 -14.47
CA LEU A 521 -21.63 -11.49 -13.82
C LEU A 521 -21.23 -11.18 -12.38
N LYS A 522 -20.83 -9.93 -12.10
CA LYS A 522 -20.60 -9.48 -10.71
C LYS A 522 -21.86 -9.54 -9.86
N ILE A 523 -23.02 -9.20 -10.45
CA ILE A 523 -24.32 -9.29 -9.78
C ILE A 523 -24.67 -10.75 -9.49
N GLU A 524 -24.34 -11.69 -10.37
CA GLU A 524 -24.56 -13.12 -10.13
C GLU A 524 -23.67 -13.70 -9.02
N TYR A 525 -22.41 -13.25 -8.92
CA TYR A 525 -21.58 -13.53 -7.74
C TYR A 525 -22.21 -13.01 -6.44
N LEU A 526 -22.65 -11.76 -6.44
CA LEU A 526 -23.34 -11.18 -5.28
C LEU A 526 -24.66 -11.92 -4.97
N ARG A 527 -25.38 -12.39 -5.99
CA ARG A 527 -26.61 -13.19 -5.82
C ARG A 527 -26.31 -14.46 -5.06
N GLY A 528 -25.31 -15.24 -5.48
CA GLY A 528 -24.91 -16.46 -4.77
C GLY A 528 -24.48 -16.17 -3.33
N TYR A 529 -23.70 -15.11 -3.12
CA TYR A 529 -23.26 -14.71 -1.78
C TYR A 529 -24.44 -14.32 -0.86
N PHE A 530 -25.36 -13.48 -1.32
CA PHE A 530 -26.51 -13.06 -0.52
C PHE A 530 -27.60 -14.13 -0.38
N ARG A 531 -27.67 -15.13 -1.26
CA ARG A 531 -28.54 -16.30 -1.05
C ARG A 531 -28.04 -17.19 0.08
N GLY A 532 -26.73 -17.36 0.22
CA GLY A 532 -26.17 -18.13 1.33
C GLY A 532 -26.21 -17.38 2.67
N ASP A 533 -25.59 -16.20 2.74
CA ASP A 533 -25.38 -15.50 4.02
C ASP A 533 -26.27 -14.25 4.19
N GLY A 534 -26.99 -13.86 3.13
CA GLY A 534 -27.80 -12.66 3.14
C GLY A 534 -29.16 -12.88 3.79
N ARG A 535 -29.63 -11.90 4.56
CA ARG A 535 -31.01 -11.89 5.05
C ARG A 535 -31.69 -10.57 4.70
N PRO A 536 -32.93 -10.58 4.19
CA PRO A 536 -33.73 -9.36 4.16
C PRO A 536 -34.14 -9.01 5.60
N ASP A 537 -34.07 -7.73 5.98
CA ASP A 537 -34.63 -7.30 7.27
C ASP A 537 -36.15 -7.40 7.24
N LYS A 538 -36.71 -8.40 7.95
CA LYS A 538 -38.17 -8.64 8.04
C LYS A 538 -38.83 -7.85 9.19
N LYS A 539 -38.09 -7.06 9.99
CA LYS A 539 -38.66 -6.36 11.17
C LYS A 539 -39.46 -5.12 10.76
N LYS A 540 -40.80 -5.18 10.82
CA LYS A 540 -41.83 -4.10 10.99
C LYS A 540 -41.66 -2.74 10.28
N ASN A 541 -40.65 -2.54 9.44
CA ASN A 541 -40.37 -1.31 8.71
C ASN A 541 -40.56 -1.61 7.22
N PRO A 542 -41.22 -0.73 6.45
CA PRO A 542 -41.42 -0.89 5.01
C PRO A 542 -40.11 -0.73 4.18
N PHE A 543 -38.94 -0.89 4.79
CA PHE A 543 -37.65 -0.53 4.22
C PHE A 543 -36.79 -1.77 4.01
N ILE A 544 -36.62 -2.18 2.76
CA ILE A 544 -35.77 -3.32 2.40
C ILE A 544 -34.30 -2.90 2.45
N SER A 545 -33.48 -3.64 3.19
CA SER A 545 -32.02 -3.57 3.18
C SER A 545 -31.44 -4.97 3.08
N LEU A 546 -30.35 -5.13 2.33
CA LEU A 546 -29.57 -6.37 2.28
C LEU A 546 -28.49 -6.30 3.36
N TRP A 547 -28.40 -7.32 4.20
CA TRP A 547 -27.30 -7.45 5.14
C TRP A 547 -26.70 -8.85 5.11
N SER A 548 -25.39 -8.93 5.36
CA SER A 548 -24.63 -10.17 5.46
C SER A 548 -23.60 -10.08 6.59
N LYS A 549 -23.06 -11.23 7.03
CA LYS A 549 -22.17 -11.32 8.19
C LYS A 549 -20.94 -12.14 7.84
N THR A 550 -19.75 -11.57 8.02
CA THR A 550 -18.51 -12.31 7.84
C THR A 550 -17.51 -12.06 8.95
N VAL A 551 -16.66 -13.04 9.22
CA VAL A 551 -15.49 -12.89 10.10
C VAL A 551 -14.22 -12.55 9.31
N SER A 552 -14.24 -12.70 7.98
CA SER A 552 -13.12 -12.35 7.12
C SER A 552 -13.11 -10.85 6.81
N ARG A 553 -12.02 -10.19 7.17
CA ARG A 553 -11.77 -8.78 6.81
C ARG A 553 -11.59 -8.60 5.31
N GLU A 554 -10.91 -9.54 4.65
CA GLU A 554 -10.66 -9.52 3.19
C GLU A 554 -11.97 -9.65 2.41
N LEU A 555 -12.85 -10.58 2.80
CA LEU A 555 -14.17 -10.72 2.16
C LEU A 555 -15.00 -9.47 2.37
N ALA A 556 -15.01 -8.93 3.59
CA ALA A 556 -15.75 -7.71 3.88
C ALA A 556 -15.26 -6.53 3.03
N SER A 557 -13.95 -6.32 2.95
CA SER A 557 -13.35 -5.27 2.13
C SER A 557 -13.65 -5.48 0.64
N GLY A 558 -13.46 -6.70 0.15
CA GLY A 558 -13.73 -7.07 -1.24
C GLY A 558 -15.18 -6.86 -1.67
N LEU A 559 -16.15 -7.16 -0.81
CA LEU A 559 -17.58 -6.90 -1.08
C LEU A 559 -17.89 -5.40 -1.14
N ILE A 560 -17.30 -4.59 -0.27
CA ILE A 560 -17.44 -3.12 -0.34
C ILE A 560 -16.88 -2.58 -1.66
N PHE A 561 -15.70 -3.07 -2.08
CA PHE A 561 -15.08 -2.67 -3.35
C PHE A 561 -15.90 -3.11 -4.55
N LEU A 562 -16.42 -4.35 -4.55
CA LEU A 562 -17.25 -4.88 -5.61
C LEU A 562 -18.54 -4.08 -5.78
N VAL A 563 -19.22 -3.76 -4.67
CA VAL A 563 -20.40 -2.88 -4.68
C VAL A 563 -20.04 -1.47 -5.17
N SER A 564 -18.85 -0.96 -4.83
CA SER A 564 -18.38 0.36 -5.29
C SER A 564 -18.13 0.38 -6.81
N GLN A 565 -17.52 -0.67 -7.38
CA GLN A 565 -17.32 -0.86 -8.83
C GLN A 565 -18.63 -0.90 -9.63
N LEU A 566 -19.71 -1.40 -9.02
CA LEU A 566 -21.06 -1.41 -9.61
C LEU A 566 -21.75 -0.03 -9.60
N GLY A 567 -21.10 1.02 -9.10
CA GLY A 567 -21.76 2.31 -8.90
C GLY A 567 -22.53 2.40 -7.57
N GLY A 568 -22.46 1.35 -6.75
CA GLY A 568 -23.17 1.21 -5.48
C GLY A 568 -22.45 1.82 -4.29
N VAL A 569 -23.07 1.64 -3.12
CA VAL A 569 -22.55 2.04 -1.81
C VAL A 569 -23.02 1.04 -0.76
N ALA A 570 -22.10 0.59 0.09
CA ALA A 570 -22.36 -0.28 1.22
C ALA A 570 -21.75 0.31 2.50
N SER A 571 -22.36 0.00 3.64
CA SER A 571 -21.84 0.37 4.97
C SER A 571 -21.41 -0.89 5.71
N ILE A 572 -20.53 -0.74 6.69
CA ILE A 572 -20.06 -1.84 7.53
C ILE A 572 -20.29 -1.53 9.00
N GLN A 573 -20.60 -2.55 9.80
CA GLN A 573 -20.69 -2.46 11.25
C GLN A 573 -19.71 -3.43 11.88
N HIS A 574 -19.18 -3.03 13.04
CA HIS A 574 -18.24 -3.78 13.84
C HIS A 574 -18.89 -4.18 15.17
N PRO A 575 -19.85 -5.13 15.18
CA PRO A 575 -20.43 -5.61 16.42
C PRO A 575 -19.36 -6.26 17.31
N THR A 576 -19.44 -5.97 18.61
CA THR A 576 -18.60 -6.63 19.61
C THR A 576 -19.11 -8.04 19.86
N VAL A 577 -18.28 -9.05 19.63
CA VAL A 577 -18.61 -10.46 19.91
C VAL A 577 -18.18 -10.79 21.34
N LYS A 578 -18.99 -11.57 22.07
CA LYS A 578 -18.75 -11.93 23.48
C LYS A 578 -17.43 -12.68 23.73
N GLU A 579 -16.89 -13.36 22.73
CA GLU A 579 -15.68 -14.20 22.82
C GLU A 579 -14.41 -13.52 22.25
N GLY A 580 -14.42 -12.20 22.03
CA GLY A 580 -13.24 -11.47 21.54
C GLY A 580 -13.00 -11.58 20.02
N GLY A 581 -13.84 -12.30 19.29
CA GLY A 581 -13.80 -12.34 17.82
C GLY A 581 -14.24 -11.03 17.16
N ARG A 582 -13.68 -10.71 15.98
CA ARG A 582 -14.16 -9.62 15.12
C ARG A 582 -15.17 -10.17 14.12
N GLN A 583 -16.32 -9.51 14.03
CA GLN A 583 -17.34 -9.78 13.02
C GLN A 583 -17.64 -8.49 12.26
N TYR A 584 -17.87 -8.63 10.96
CA TYR A 584 -18.17 -7.55 10.04
C TYR A 584 -19.58 -7.76 9.49
N VAL A 585 -20.45 -6.77 9.69
CA VAL A 585 -21.81 -6.79 9.15
C VAL A 585 -21.89 -5.78 8.02
N ILE A 586 -22.08 -6.28 6.80
CA ILE A 586 -22.22 -5.42 5.62
C ILE A 586 -23.69 -5.09 5.47
N ASN A 587 -24.02 -3.83 5.23
CA ASN A 587 -25.39 -3.36 5.06
C ASN A 587 -25.52 -2.46 3.83
N ILE A 588 -26.41 -2.87 2.93
CA ILE A 588 -26.82 -2.14 1.73
C ILE A 588 -28.26 -1.70 1.91
N SER A 589 -28.44 -0.42 2.23
CA SER A 589 -29.76 0.21 2.40
C SER A 589 -30.00 1.38 1.43
N ASN A 590 -28.99 1.72 0.61
CA ASN A 590 -29.08 2.86 -0.30
C ASN A 590 -30.01 2.54 -1.48
N ARG A 591 -31.00 3.40 -1.75
CA ARG A 591 -31.97 3.23 -2.83
C ARG A 591 -31.33 3.03 -4.22
N ALA A 592 -30.27 3.76 -4.56
CA ALA A 592 -29.63 3.64 -5.87
C ALA A 592 -28.91 2.29 -6.00
N THR A 593 -28.26 1.83 -4.93
CA THR A 593 -27.60 0.52 -4.88
C THR A 593 -28.60 -0.63 -4.91
N LEU A 594 -29.70 -0.52 -4.17
CA LEU A 594 -30.77 -1.53 -4.17
C LEU A 594 -31.48 -1.63 -5.53
N LYS A 595 -31.51 -0.57 -6.33
CA LYS A 595 -32.00 -0.64 -7.72
C LYS A 595 -31.07 -1.47 -8.60
N ILE A 596 -29.76 -1.31 -8.46
CA ILE A 596 -28.76 -2.12 -9.19
C ILE A 596 -28.88 -3.59 -8.78
N LEU A 597 -29.07 -3.86 -7.49
CA LEU A 597 -29.19 -5.21 -6.94
C LEU A 597 -30.65 -5.70 -6.84
N ASN A 598 -31.59 -5.06 -7.54
CA ASN A 598 -33.01 -5.40 -7.46
C ASN A 598 -33.30 -6.88 -7.78
N PRO A 599 -32.63 -7.54 -8.75
CA PRO A 599 -32.82 -8.96 -8.99
C PRO A 599 -32.57 -9.82 -7.74
N ILE A 600 -31.56 -9.48 -6.93
CA ILE A 600 -31.22 -10.20 -5.69
C ILE A 600 -32.26 -9.91 -4.60
N VAL A 601 -32.74 -8.68 -4.52
CA VAL A 601 -33.74 -8.27 -3.52
C VAL A 601 -35.06 -9.01 -3.69
N VAL A 602 -35.55 -9.09 -4.94
CA VAL A 602 -36.79 -9.80 -5.27
C VAL A 602 -36.66 -11.30 -4.98
N ASP A 603 -35.52 -11.86 -5.35
CA ASP A 603 -35.17 -13.26 -5.21
C ASP A 603 -35.11 -13.73 -3.74
N LEU A 604 -34.67 -12.89 -2.81
CA LEU A 604 -34.71 -13.17 -1.37
C LEU A 604 -36.09 -12.97 -0.72
N GLY A 605 -37.15 -12.85 -1.52
CA GLY A 605 -38.52 -12.63 -1.04
C GLY A 605 -38.83 -11.19 -0.61
N GLY A 606 -38.03 -10.22 -1.06
CA GLY A 606 -38.33 -8.79 -0.90
C GLY A 606 -39.44 -8.34 -1.84
N ARG A 607 -40.32 -7.43 -1.39
CA ARG A 607 -41.32 -6.80 -2.27
C ARG A 607 -40.64 -5.96 -3.36
N SER A 608 -41.20 -5.93 -4.57
CA SER A 608 -40.85 -4.94 -5.59
C SER A 608 -40.93 -3.51 -5.00
N LEU A 609 -39.90 -2.69 -5.27
CA LEU A 609 -39.51 -1.47 -4.54
C LEU A 609 -40.65 -0.44 -4.21
N GLU A 610 -41.28 -0.56 -3.04
CA GLU A 610 -41.77 0.60 -2.27
C GLU A 610 -40.66 1.14 -1.33
N ILE A 611 -39.68 1.76 -1.98
CA ILE A 611 -38.69 2.76 -1.53
C ILE A 611 -38.44 2.93 -0.01
N SER A 612 -37.22 2.59 0.41
CA SER A 612 -36.59 3.15 1.61
C SER A 612 -36.34 4.66 1.50
N LYS A 613 -36.89 5.43 2.45
CA LYS A 613 -36.57 6.85 2.66
C LYS A 613 -35.27 7.05 3.46
N LYS A 614 -34.67 5.99 4.03
CA LYS A 614 -33.41 6.12 4.77
C LYS A 614 -32.25 6.33 3.81
N ALA A 615 -31.80 7.58 3.76
CA ALA A 615 -30.57 7.99 3.13
C ALA A 615 -29.35 7.31 3.78
N SER A 616 -28.55 6.57 3.00
CA SER A 616 -27.17 6.28 3.43
C SER A 616 -26.37 7.59 3.48
N PHE A 617 -25.54 7.74 4.50
CA PHE A 617 -24.59 8.85 4.64
C PHE A 617 -23.45 8.76 3.62
N ILE A 618 -23.10 7.55 3.22
CA ILE A 618 -22.03 7.25 2.26
C ILE A 618 -22.54 7.52 0.84
N GLY A 619 -21.68 8.11 -0.01
CA GLY A 619 -22.08 8.57 -1.35
C GLY A 619 -22.94 9.84 -1.33
N ARG A 620 -22.91 10.57 -0.21
CA ARG A 620 -23.50 11.90 -0.05
C ARG A 620 -22.48 12.90 0.47
N PHE A 621 -22.55 14.13 -0.01
CA PHE A 621 -21.62 15.20 0.30
C PHE A 621 -22.09 16.01 1.52
N PRO A 622 -21.22 16.34 2.50
CA PRO A 622 -21.61 17.14 3.67
C PRO A 622 -22.07 18.55 3.29
N THR A 623 -23.19 19.00 3.84
CA THR A 623 -23.65 20.38 3.61
C THR A 623 -22.82 21.41 4.37
N SER A 624 -22.12 21.00 5.43
CA SER A 624 -21.15 21.82 6.17
C SER A 624 -19.98 22.30 5.30
N VAL A 625 -19.60 21.53 4.27
CA VAL A 625 -18.55 21.92 3.31
C VAL A 625 -19.07 22.95 2.30
N LEU A 626 -20.34 22.86 1.92
CA LEU A 626 -20.96 23.76 0.95
C LEU A 626 -21.46 25.07 1.57
N ALA A 627 -21.79 25.07 2.87
CA ALA A 627 -22.37 26.23 3.55
C ALA A 627 -21.48 27.48 3.51
N PRO A 628 -20.15 27.41 3.74
CA PRO A 628 -19.25 28.56 3.60
C PRO A 628 -19.20 29.12 2.18
N LEU A 629 -19.42 28.29 1.16
CA LEU A 629 -19.34 28.67 -0.26
C LEU A 629 -20.61 29.34 -0.79
N ARG A 630 -21.65 29.53 0.04
CA ARG A 630 -22.92 30.13 -0.35
C ARG A 630 -22.79 31.47 -1.08
N PRO A 631 -22.01 32.47 -0.60
CA PRO A 631 -21.89 33.76 -1.28
C PRO A 631 -21.27 33.62 -2.67
N VAL A 632 -20.28 32.72 -2.79
CA VAL A 632 -19.56 32.45 -4.03
C VAL A 632 -20.46 31.72 -5.03
N LEU A 633 -21.18 30.70 -4.59
CA LEU A 633 -22.17 30.01 -5.43
C LEU A 633 -23.26 30.98 -5.93
N ARG A 634 -23.83 31.81 -5.05
CA ARG A 634 -24.82 32.84 -5.47
C ARG A 634 -24.27 33.84 -6.48
N CYS A 635 -22.98 34.16 -6.39
CA CYS A 635 -22.30 35.00 -7.37
C CYS A 635 -22.08 34.26 -8.71
N LEU A 636 -21.73 32.97 -8.69
CA LEU A 636 -21.47 32.21 -9.91
C LEU A 636 -22.76 31.81 -10.66
N PHE A 637 -23.88 31.66 -9.95
CA PHE A 637 -25.18 31.32 -10.55
C PHE A 637 -26.01 32.56 -10.90
N ARG A 638 -26.37 32.73 -12.19
CA ARG A 638 -27.29 33.77 -12.68
C ARG A 638 -28.74 33.27 -12.66
N GLY A 639 -29.70 34.20 -12.47
CA GLY A 639 -31.15 33.94 -12.61
C GLY A 639 -31.75 33.04 -11.53
N THR A 640 -32.79 32.27 -11.89
CA THR A 640 -33.58 31.41 -10.98
C THR A 640 -32.77 30.35 -10.20
N LEU A 641 -31.56 30.01 -10.65
CA LEU A 641 -30.63 29.13 -9.94
C LEU A 641 -29.89 29.84 -8.79
N GLY A 642 -29.71 31.16 -8.87
CA GLY A 642 -29.19 32.00 -7.78
C GLY A 642 -30.18 32.11 -6.61
N ASP A 643 -31.48 32.12 -6.91
CA ASP A 643 -32.56 32.09 -5.91
C ASP A 643 -32.82 30.68 -5.35
N ARG A 644 -32.50 29.63 -6.12
CA ARG A 644 -32.44 28.22 -5.67
C ARG A 644 -31.12 27.86 -4.98
N CYS A 645 -30.16 28.79 -4.95
CA CYS A 645 -28.90 28.64 -4.24
C CYS A 645 -29.22 28.61 -2.72
N PRO A 646 -28.64 27.67 -1.97
CA PRO A 646 -29.29 27.11 -0.80
C PRO A 646 -29.77 28.13 0.27
N PRO A 647 -31.04 28.06 0.75
CA PRO A 647 -31.49 28.85 1.89
C PRO A 647 -30.69 28.48 3.16
N ALA A 648 -30.72 29.36 4.16
CA ALA A 648 -29.95 29.19 5.41
C ALA A 648 -30.22 27.84 6.10
N SER A 649 -31.43 27.31 5.96
CA SER A 649 -31.97 26.10 6.58
C SER A 649 -31.95 24.90 5.64
N TRP A 650 -30.85 24.14 5.66
CA TRP A 650 -30.90 22.77 5.15
C TRP A 650 -31.45 21.87 6.25
N LYS A 651 -32.63 21.27 6.04
CA LYS A 651 -33.11 20.20 6.91
C LYS A 651 -32.20 18.96 6.83
N ASP A 652 -31.59 18.72 5.66
CA ASP A 652 -30.70 17.57 5.43
C ASP A 652 -29.21 17.93 5.66
N LYS A 653 -28.53 17.16 6.52
CA LYS A 653 -27.10 17.34 6.82
C LYS A 653 -26.15 16.91 5.67
N ARG A 654 -26.64 16.16 4.67
CA ARG A 654 -25.84 15.64 3.53
C ARG A 654 -26.65 15.57 2.25
N LEU A 655 -25.98 15.78 1.12
CA LEU A 655 -26.53 15.91 -0.22
C LEU A 655 -26.17 14.78 -1.17
N SER A 656 -27.05 14.40 -2.11
CA SER A 656 -26.66 13.48 -3.18
C SER A 656 -25.65 14.12 -4.13
N TYR A 657 -24.74 13.30 -4.66
CA TYR A 657 -23.73 13.74 -5.65
C TYR A 657 -24.37 14.41 -6.87
N ASP A 658 -25.43 13.85 -7.44
CA ASP A 658 -26.16 14.48 -8.56
C ASP A 658 -26.67 15.89 -8.22
N ARG A 659 -27.19 16.10 -7.00
CA ARG A 659 -27.65 17.43 -6.58
C ARG A 659 -26.49 18.40 -6.37
N VAL A 660 -25.33 17.93 -5.90
CA VAL A 660 -24.12 18.75 -5.81
C VAL A 660 -23.57 19.06 -7.21
N LEU A 661 -23.48 18.08 -8.11
CA LEU A 661 -23.06 18.29 -9.50
C LEU A 661 -23.93 19.34 -10.18
N ARG A 662 -25.27 19.28 -10.06
CA ARG A 662 -26.12 20.36 -10.60
C ARG A 662 -25.80 21.74 -10.01
N LEU A 663 -25.32 21.78 -8.76
CA LEU A 663 -24.88 23.01 -8.07
C LEU A 663 -23.44 23.42 -8.39
N VAL A 664 -22.61 22.61 -9.06
CA VAL A 664 -21.20 22.96 -9.35
C VAL A 664 -20.83 22.78 -10.84
N SER A 665 -21.71 22.19 -11.65
CA SER A 665 -21.45 21.75 -13.03
C SER A 665 -22.30 22.49 -14.07
N SER A 666 -22.52 23.79 -13.93
CA SER A 666 -23.19 24.56 -15.00
C SER A 666 -22.19 25.12 -16.02
N GLN A 667 -22.51 25.06 -17.33
CA GLN A 667 -21.71 25.70 -18.40
C GLN A 667 -21.53 27.22 -18.17
N ASN A 668 -22.46 27.85 -17.46
CA ASN A 668 -22.37 29.24 -17.04
C ASN A 668 -21.29 29.46 -15.95
N LEU A 669 -20.98 28.45 -15.13
CA LEU A 669 -20.00 28.53 -14.05
C LEU A 669 -18.57 28.58 -14.58
N THR A 670 -18.23 27.81 -15.61
CA THR A 670 -16.89 27.84 -16.23
C THR A 670 -16.62 29.14 -16.97
N LYS A 671 -17.60 29.69 -17.70
CA LYS A 671 -17.46 31.00 -18.36
C LYS A 671 -17.38 32.14 -17.34
N THR A 672 -18.24 32.11 -16.31
CA THR A 672 -18.26 33.14 -15.26
C THR A 672 -17.04 33.06 -14.36
N SER A 673 -16.59 31.87 -13.96
CA SER A 673 -15.37 31.69 -13.15
C SER A 673 -14.11 32.15 -13.88
N LYS A 674 -13.97 31.85 -15.19
CA LYS A 674 -12.88 32.36 -16.02
C LYS A 674 -12.87 33.90 -16.03
N LEU A 675 -14.01 34.53 -16.27
CA LEU A 675 -14.14 35.99 -16.25
C LEU A 675 -13.83 36.58 -14.88
N VAL A 676 -14.32 35.97 -13.79
CA VAL A 676 -14.03 36.42 -12.42
C VAL A 676 -12.54 36.25 -12.08
N LYS A 677 -11.90 35.16 -12.52
CA LYS A 677 -10.44 34.95 -12.38
C LYS A 677 -9.66 36.02 -13.17
N ALA A 678 -10.06 36.35 -14.39
CA ALA A 678 -9.43 37.42 -15.17
C ALA A 678 -9.60 38.80 -14.51
N ILE A 679 -10.78 39.08 -13.94
CA ILE A 679 -11.02 40.30 -13.15
C ILE A 679 -10.18 40.29 -11.86
N SER A 680 -9.95 39.11 -11.26
CA SER A 680 -9.11 38.95 -10.06
C SER A 680 -7.66 39.34 -10.31
N SER A 681 -7.11 38.97 -11.48
CA SER A 681 -5.71 39.23 -11.83
C SER A 681 -5.40 40.70 -12.11
N LEU A 682 -6.41 41.58 -12.16
CA LEU A 682 -6.20 43.02 -12.37
C LEU A 682 -5.63 43.73 -11.12
N GLY A 683 -5.65 43.09 -9.94
CA GLY A 683 -5.14 43.63 -8.68
C GLY A 683 -6.00 44.74 -8.05
N GLN A 684 -5.66 45.16 -6.82
CA GLN A 684 -6.37 46.23 -6.11
C GLN A 684 -6.02 47.61 -6.68
N LYS A 685 -6.70 48.00 -7.77
CA LYS A 685 -6.64 49.34 -8.36
C LYS A 685 -8.05 49.79 -8.76
N ASN A 686 -8.21 51.10 -8.91
CA ASN A 686 -9.41 51.68 -9.47
C ASN A 686 -9.34 51.57 -10.99
N PHE A 687 -10.35 50.96 -11.61
CA PHE A 687 -10.46 50.84 -13.06
C PHE A 687 -11.81 51.35 -13.54
N THR A 688 -11.82 52.00 -14.69
CA THR A 688 -13.07 52.32 -15.41
C THR A 688 -13.67 51.04 -16.02
N SER A 689 -14.99 51.05 -16.27
CA SER A 689 -15.68 49.94 -16.96
C SER A 689 -14.99 49.51 -18.26
N GLN A 690 -14.46 50.47 -19.01
CA GLN A 690 -13.90 50.25 -20.35
C GLN A 690 -12.50 49.62 -20.27
N GLU A 691 -11.66 50.12 -19.35
CA GLU A 691 -10.35 49.51 -19.06
C GLU A 691 -10.47 48.06 -18.56
N VAL A 692 -11.46 47.76 -17.71
CA VAL A 692 -11.69 46.37 -17.27
C VAL A 692 -12.08 45.49 -18.45
N ILE A 693 -12.96 45.96 -19.34
CA ILE A 693 -13.39 45.20 -20.52
C ILE A 693 -12.21 44.92 -21.45
N GLU A 694 -11.39 45.93 -21.74
CA GLU A 694 -10.23 45.80 -22.63
C GLU A 694 -9.17 44.85 -22.06
N ARG A 695 -8.80 45.01 -20.77
CA ARG A 695 -7.81 44.17 -20.11
C ARG A 695 -8.28 42.73 -19.89
N VAL A 696 -9.57 42.52 -19.61
CA VAL A 696 -10.12 41.17 -19.51
C VAL A 696 -10.21 40.54 -20.89
N ASN A 697 -10.62 41.28 -21.93
CA ASN A 697 -10.71 40.74 -23.29
C ASN A 697 -9.35 40.38 -23.90
N SER A 698 -8.27 41.08 -23.53
CA SER A 698 -6.92 40.69 -23.98
C SER A 698 -6.44 39.36 -23.39
N MET A 699 -7.06 38.86 -22.31
CA MET A 699 -6.74 37.58 -21.67
C MET A 699 -7.48 36.38 -22.26
N PHE A 700 -8.38 36.57 -23.24
CA PHE A 700 -9.18 35.49 -23.83
C PHE A 700 -9.05 35.42 -25.35
N ASN A 701 -8.87 34.21 -25.87
CA ASN A 701 -8.95 33.90 -27.31
C ASN A 701 -9.93 32.72 -27.52
N PRO A 702 -11.09 32.92 -28.19
CA PRO A 702 -11.60 34.16 -28.80
C PRO A 702 -12.03 35.22 -27.76
N LYS A 703 -12.11 36.48 -28.19
CA LYS A 703 -12.54 37.62 -27.35
C LYS A 703 -13.96 37.40 -26.79
N VAL A 704 -14.20 37.89 -25.58
CA VAL A 704 -15.50 37.79 -24.92
C VAL A 704 -16.35 39.03 -25.22
N ASP A 705 -17.64 38.82 -25.41
CA ASP A 705 -18.59 39.92 -25.58
C ASP A 705 -18.54 40.92 -24.39
N PRO A 706 -18.35 42.23 -24.64
CA PRO A 706 -18.33 43.27 -23.59
C PRO A 706 -19.57 43.31 -22.70
N ALA A 707 -20.76 42.98 -23.22
CA ALA A 707 -21.98 42.96 -22.41
C ALA A 707 -21.94 41.84 -21.34
N SER A 708 -21.32 40.70 -21.67
CA SER A 708 -21.07 39.61 -20.73
C SER A 708 -20.17 40.03 -19.56
N ILE A 709 -19.11 40.80 -19.82
CA ILE A 709 -18.19 41.32 -18.79
C ILE A 709 -18.91 42.33 -17.87
N ARG A 710 -19.67 43.28 -18.45
CA ARG A 710 -20.48 44.25 -17.67
C ARG A 710 -21.50 43.56 -16.78
N SER A 711 -22.13 42.50 -17.29
CA SER A 711 -23.07 41.68 -16.52
C SER A 711 -22.41 41.02 -15.29
N VAL A 712 -21.19 40.48 -15.45
CA VAL A 712 -20.40 39.94 -14.32
C VAL A 712 -20.04 41.03 -13.31
N LEU A 713 -19.56 42.20 -13.75
CA LEU A 713 -19.23 43.32 -12.86
C LEU A 713 -20.43 43.80 -12.03
N ASN A 714 -21.60 43.91 -12.65
CA ASN A 714 -22.82 44.28 -11.94
C ASN A 714 -23.24 43.24 -10.91
N HIS A 715 -23.01 41.95 -11.18
CA HIS A 715 -23.32 40.87 -10.25
C HIS A 715 -22.33 40.82 -9.09
N LEU A 716 -21.03 40.98 -9.35
CA LEU A 716 -19.99 41.13 -8.33
C LEU A 716 -20.30 42.30 -7.38
N ARG A 717 -20.85 43.39 -7.91
CA ARG A 717 -21.32 44.53 -7.12
C ARG A 717 -22.48 44.18 -6.21
N ARG A 718 -23.47 43.41 -6.69
CA ARG A 718 -24.64 43.02 -5.87
C ARG A 718 -24.26 42.23 -4.62
N TYR A 719 -23.15 41.49 -4.67
CA TYR A 719 -22.65 40.69 -3.55
C TYR A 719 -21.45 41.32 -2.82
N ASN A 720 -21.19 42.62 -3.03
CA ASN A 720 -20.12 43.39 -2.37
C ASN A 720 -18.70 42.86 -2.62
N PHE A 721 -18.45 42.15 -3.72
CA PHE A 721 -17.08 41.77 -4.11
C PHE A 721 -16.33 42.94 -4.76
N VAL A 722 -17.06 43.81 -5.45
CA VAL A 722 -16.51 45.00 -6.11
C VAL A 722 -17.34 46.21 -5.71
N LYS A 723 -16.68 47.32 -5.36
CA LYS A 723 -17.34 48.58 -4.99
C LYS A 723 -17.26 49.57 -6.14
N ARG A 724 -18.37 50.23 -6.44
CA ARG A 724 -18.41 51.34 -7.41
C ARG A 724 -17.98 52.64 -6.71
N VAL A 725 -16.95 53.30 -7.22
CA VAL A 725 -16.37 54.52 -6.63
C VAL A 725 -16.62 55.68 -7.58
N GLY A 726 -17.77 56.37 -7.46
CA GLY A 726 -18.08 57.54 -8.29
C GLY A 726 -18.56 57.26 -9.73
N ARG A 727 -18.82 58.36 -10.45
CA ARG A 727 -19.16 58.48 -11.88
C ARG A 727 -18.28 59.60 -12.44
N GLU A 728 -17.18 59.26 -13.10
CA GLU A 728 -16.41 60.28 -13.85
C GLU A 728 -16.95 60.35 -15.28
N LYS A 729 -17.51 61.50 -15.68
CA LYS A 729 -17.93 61.85 -17.05
C LYS A 729 -18.46 60.67 -17.92
N GLU A 730 -19.38 59.87 -17.39
CA GLU A 730 -20.05 58.68 -18.00
C GLU A 730 -19.44 57.28 -17.72
N LEU A 731 -18.27 57.17 -17.07
CA LEU A 731 -17.62 55.90 -16.77
C LEU A 731 -17.82 55.46 -15.30
N ASN A 732 -18.14 54.17 -15.10
CA ASN A 732 -18.22 53.59 -13.75
C ASN A 732 -16.81 53.14 -13.33
N ILE A 733 -16.34 53.62 -12.18
CA ILE A 733 -15.07 53.16 -11.60
C ILE A 733 -15.37 52.05 -10.58
N TYR A 734 -14.60 50.97 -10.65
CA TYR A 734 -14.72 49.81 -9.79
C TYR A 734 -13.43 49.60 -9.00
N SER A 735 -13.56 49.28 -7.71
CA SER A 735 -12.47 48.90 -6.80
C SER A 735 -12.73 47.49 -6.23
N GLN A 736 -11.68 46.67 -6.14
CA GLN A 736 -11.75 45.37 -5.47
C GLN A 736 -11.91 45.57 -3.96
N THR A 737 -12.74 44.74 -3.33
CA THR A 737 -12.89 44.69 -1.87
C THR A 737 -12.00 43.60 -1.27
N GLU A 738 -11.79 43.59 0.04
CA GLU A 738 -11.11 42.49 0.75
C GLU A 738 -11.79 41.14 0.53
N LYS A 739 -13.13 41.12 0.37
CA LYS A 739 -13.93 39.93 0.06
C LYS A 739 -13.62 39.32 -1.31
N PHE A 740 -12.97 40.06 -2.19
CA PHE A 740 -12.63 39.56 -3.53
C PHE A 740 -11.63 38.40 -3.46
N ALA A 741 -10.73 38.38 -2.47
CA ALA A 741 -9.83 37.25 -2.23
C ALA A 741 -10.60 35.98 -1.84
N GLU A 742 -11.62 36.11 -0.97
CA GLU A 742 -12.51 35.01 -0.59
C GLU A 742 -13.28 34.43 -1.79
N LEU A 743 -13.63 35.27 -2.77
CA LEU A 743 -14.28 34.83 -4.01
C LEU A 743 -13.35 33.96 -4.86
N ALA A 744 -12.09 34.35 -5.00
CA ALA A 744 -11.10 33.59 -5.76
C ALA A 744 -10.81 32.22 -5.11
N GLU A 745 -10.64 32.18 -3.79
CA GLU A 745 -10.52 30.91 -3.04
C GLU A 745 -11.77 30.05 -3.15
N GLY A 746 -12.96 30.65 -3.02
CA GLY A 746 -14.21 29.92 -3.12
C GLY A 746 -14.44 29.32 -4.52
N ILE A 747 -13.98 29.97 -5.59
CA ILE A 747 -14.03 29.38 -6.94
C ILE A 747 -13.16 28.12 -7.01
N LYS A 748 -11.94 28.15 -6.46
CA LYS A 748 -11.08 26.96 -6.38
C LYS A 748 -11.75 25.84 -5.59
N ALA A 749 -12.36 26.17 -4.45
CA ALA A 749 -13.10 25.21 -3.64
C ALA A 749 -14.29 24.58 -4.40
N VAL A 750 -15.03 25.36 -5.20
CA VAL A 750 -16.13 24.84 -6.05
C VAL A 750 -15.61 23.91 -7.14
N GLU A 751 -14.51 24.27 -7.81
CA GLU A 751 -13.86 23.41 -8.81
C GLU A 751 -13.36 22.09 -8.20
N PHE A 752 -12.78 22.16 -6.99
CA PHE A 752 -12.34 20.99 -6.25
C PHE A 752 -13.50 20.10 -5.81
N ILE A 753 -14.58 20.67 -5.27
CA ILE A 753 -15.78 19.91 -4.91
C ILE A 753 -16.37 19.22 -6.15
N ARG A 754 -16.38 19.90 -7.31
CA ARG A 754 -16.78 19.27 -8.57
C ARG A 754 -15.90 18.04 -8.86
N SER A 755 -14.58 18.18 -8.78
CA SER A 755 -13.63 17.07 -8.97
C SER A 755 -13.92 15.89 -8.03
N LEU A 756 -14.10 16.15 -6.73
CA LEU A 756 -14.43 15.12 -5.75
C LEU A 756 -15.71 14.36 -6.10
N VAL A 757 -16.76 15.08 -6.50
CA VAL A 757 -18.06 14.47 -6.78
C VAL A 757 -18.07 13.73 -8.12
N GLU A 758 -17.42 14.25 -9.16
CA GLU A 758 -17.22 13.57 -10.46
C GLU A 758 -16.45 12.26 -10.28
N ASN A 759 -15.41 12.28 -9.46
CA ASN A 759 -14.60 11.10 -9.12
C ASN A 759 -15.19 10.27 -7.96
N ARG A 760 -16.43 10.52 -7.55
CA ARG A 760 -17.15 9.84 -6.46
C ARG A 760 -16.37 9.73 -5.13
N ILE A 761 -15.49 10.67 -4.83
CA ILE A 761 -14.77 10.74 -3.55
C ILE A 761 -15.72 11.19 -2.44
N SER A 762 -15.86 10.37 -1.41
CA SER A 762 -16.69 10.64 -0.23
C SER A 762 -15.87 11.24 0.90
N LEU A 763 -16.43 12.25 1.57
CA LEU A 763 -15.82 12.87 2.74
C LEU A 763 -16.51 12.35 4.00
N LEU A 764 -15.89 11.41 4.70
CA LEU A 764 -16.48 10.73 5.84
C LEU A 764 -15.85 11.23 7.14
N PRO A 765 -16.65 11.72 8.10
CA PRO A 765 -16.11 12.17 9.38
C PRO A 765 -15.60 10.97 10.19
N ILE A 766 -14.51 11.17 10.93
CA ILE A 766 -14.02 10.19 11.90
C ILE A 766 -15.07 10.03 13.00
N LYS A 767 -15.56 8.80 13.18
CA LYS A 767 -16.53 8.43 14.21
C LYS A 767 -15.83 8.04 15.50
N GLU A 768 -14.78 7.24 15.38
CA GLU A 768 -14.05 6.65 16.50
C GLU A 768 -12.57 6.48 16.14
N ARG A 769 -11.71 6.62 17.15
CA ARG A 769 -10.27 6.37 17.08
C ARG A 769 -9.91 5.51 18.28
N ARG A 770 -9.44 4.29 18.05
CA ARG A 770 -9.01 3.36 19.10
C ARG A 770 -7.51 3.24 19.07
N ARG A 771 -6.88 3.25 20.25
CA ARG A 771 -5.44 3.05 20.41
C ARG A 771 -5.22 1.63 20.92
N GLU A 772 -4.31 0.92 20.27
CA GLU A 772 -3.95 -0.47 20.60
C GLU A 772 -2.42 -0.54 20.62
N ALA A 773 -1.85 -1.04 21.72
CA ALA A 773 -0.41 -1.30 21.79
C ALA A 773 -0.13 -2.63 21.11
N VAL A 774 0.81 -2.64 20.16
CA VAL A 774 1.09 -3.82 19.33
C VAL A 774 2.60 -4.06 19.27
N ASP A 775 2.97 -5.34 19.26
CA ASP A 775 4.32 -5.83 18.95
C ASP A 775 4.19 -6.66 17.67
N THR A 776 4.16 -5.98 16.53
CA THR A 776 3.89 -6.60 15.22
C THR A 776 4.75 -5.96 14.13
N LYS A 777 4.83 -6.63 12.99
CA LYS A 777 5.42 -6.08 11.78
C LYS A 777 4.41 -5.16 11.10
N VAL A 778 4.93 -4.02 10.65
CA VAL A 778 4.20 -3.03 9.88
C VAL A 778 4.84 -2.90 8.50
N TYR A 779 4.03 -2.51 7.53
CA TYR A 779 4.33 -2.54 6.11
C TYR A 779 3.97 -1.20 5.48
N ASP A 780 4.66 -0.76 4.45
CA ASP A 780 4.24 0.42 3.68
C ASP A 780 4.56 0.21 2.20
N ILE A 781 3.91 1.00 1.34
CA ILE A 781 4.15 1.01 -0.10
C ILE A 781 4.39 2.43 -0.58
N GLU A 782 5.26 2.55 -1.56
CA GLU A 782 5.49 3.81 -2.25
C GLU A 782 4.83 3.76 -3.63
N VAL A 783 3.91 4.67 -3.84
CA VAL A 783 3.16 4.87 -5.09
C VAL A 783 3.59 6.16 -5.77
N MET A 784 3.96 6.05 -7.06
CA MET A 784 4.44 7.17 -7.87
C MET A 784 3.35 8.25 -8.12
N ASN A 785 3.77 9.47 -8.44
CA ASN A 785 2.95 10.65 -8.79
C ASN A 785 2.15 11.26 -7.64
N ASP A 786 1.12 10.54 -7.18
CA ASP A 786 0.13 11.10 -6.26
C ASP A 786 0.47 10.83 -4.78
N HIS A 787 1.47 9.98 -4.52
CA HIS A 787 1.91 9.57 -3.19
C HIS A 787 0.75 9.11 -2.27
N THR A 788 -0.26 8.48 -2.86
CA THR A 788 -1.45 8.00 -2.15
C THR A 788 -1.84 6.62 -2.66
N PHE A 789 -2.54 5.87 -1.83
CA PHE A 789 -3.22 4.64 -2.23
C PHE A 789 -4.55 4.50 -1.52
N VAL A 790 -5.43 3.72 -2.13
CA VAL A 790 -6.74 3.37 -1.59
C VAL A 790 -6.64 2.01 -0.91
N GLY A 791 -6.92 1.99 0.39
CA GLY A 791 -6.84 0.75 1.18
C GLY A 791 -7.59 0.82 2.50
N GLY A 792 -7.45 -0.23 3.29
CA GLY A 792 -8.20 -0.45 4.53
C GLY A 792 -9.45 -1.31 4.33
N LEU A 793 -10.26 -1.43 5.38
CA LEU A 793 -11.61 -2.01 5.31
C LEU A 793 -12.57 -0.99 4.70
N GLY A 794 -12.67 -1.03 3.38
CA GLY A 794 -13.32 0.00 2.57
C GLY A 794 -12.31 0.96 1.93
N PRO A 795 -12.73 1.78 0.96
CA PRO A 795 -11.80 2.55 0.13
C PRO A 795 -11.32 3.84 0.81
N ILE A 796 -10.55 3.75 1.90
CA ILE A 796 -9.98 4.93 2.57
C ILE A 796 -8.75 5.40 1.78
N VAL A 797 -8.65 6.71 1.53
CA VAL A 797 -7.47 7.29 0.89
C VAL A 797 -6.40 7.51 1.94
N GLN A 798 -5.31 6.77 1.79
CA GLN A 798 -4.13 6.83 2.62
C GLN A 798 -3.02 7.53 1.84
N HIS A 799 -2.11 8.17 2.56
CA HIS A 799 -0.95 8.82 1.96
C HIS A 799 0.26 7.93 2.22
N ASN A 800 1.15 7.81 1.24
CA ASN A 800 2.46 7.22 1.48
C ASN A 800 3.13 7.96 2.65
N CYS A 801 4.13 7.33 3.24
CA CYS A 801 5.12 8.05 4.03
C CYS A 801 5.85 9.09 3.15
N ASP A 802 5.19 10.22 2.90
CA ASP A 802 5.87 11.42 2.46
C ASP A 802 6.63 11.92 3.67
N GLY A 803 7.94 11.92 3.49
CA GLY A 803 8.54 13.18 3.77
C GLY A 803 7.92 14.30 2.90
N ASP A 804 7.34 15.29 3.55
CA ASP A 804 7.15 16.68 3.10
C ASP A 804 6.19 17.04 1.92
N PRO A 805 5.14 17.87 2.16
CA PRO A 805 4.19 18.37 1.16
C PRO A 805 4.72 19.25 0.00
N PHE A 806 6.02 19.51 -0.13
CA PHE A 806 6.60 20.43 -1.13
C PHE A 806 7.22 19.78 -2.40
N GLY A 807 6.95 18.50 -2.72
CA GLY A 807 7.13 17.97 -4.09
C GLY A 807 8.56 17.81 -4.65
N PHE A 808 9.35 16.88 -4.11
CA PHE A 808 10.58 16.36 -4.71
C PHE A 808 10.43 14.86 -4.60
N HIS A 809 10.32 14.29 -5.78
CA HIS A 809 10.21 12.88 -6.05
C HIS A 809 11.31 12.12 -5.30
N ILE A 810 10.90 11.10 -4.58
CA ILE A 810 11.78 9.99 -4.27
C ILE A 810 12.01 9.28 -5.61
N GLY A 811 13.15 9.57 -6.22
CA GLY A 811 13.64 8.81 -7.36
C GLY A 811 14.26 7.51 -6.88
N MET A 812 13.69 6.40 -7.34
CA MET A 812 14.24 5.05 -7.56
C MET A 812 15.51 4.65 -6.78
N VAL A 813 15.41 3.54 -6.03
CA VAL A 813 16.18 2.31 -6.32
C VAL A 813 15.28 1.09 -6.15
#